data_AF-A0A7W1FJJ8-F1
#
_entry.id   AF-A0A7W1FJJ8-F1
#
_cell.length_a   1.000
_cell.length_b   1.000
_cell.length_c   1.000
_cell.angle_alpha   90.00
_cell.angle_beta   90.00
_cell.angle_gamma   90.00
#
_symmetry.space_group_name_H-M   'P 1'
#
loop_
_entity.id
_entity.type
_entity.pdbx_description
1 polymer ?
#
loop_
_entity_poly.entity_id
_entity_poly.type
_entity_poly.pdbx_seq_one_letter_code
_entity_poly.pdbx_strand_id
1 'polypeptide(L)'
;MRHPARCTSWLLILNLLLLSLPLHAVDETLPDPYVSLHPTDNIVALAKLRPLLAKSPDDQHLLGLALMCYVNLSLSGEAEEEGAHGPWLTYANRLAERRMTARGGKSAGDFATAEPELWVRLLNGYSGEVATALAAWPQEVKSPRHLALKVLATTDWRPFQTNKPRTLHERYAALRTGFDVRHYQLLEHLSLREATHNPFLVSHMNWRASRWGDPVTMVREAVSFSAWMLASTDLDDATAMPLLLELGAAVHAVMDPTLSRQECWRRVLAACRRIDEPDPTALGAALVICDRLSAHEHGLIGTDGVLRLYGLGDLAAWNRDRLYLAVFFGYLIERGKHRDFAKTEQAFLAKLRERIPESMIICRYILGYQGNTFANNDNASPAAWDAFATAITQELERKNGHGFGIITTGLSKLAIGRPGQAADLLRRVVADHDGILPRMTLGRLMSTAELCGEVPLILPALRHWSQAAPLDIDLRTALHKWSPDNTMLTLGERKPFRSWRDATIDNRTLPWPNLELSQRFAIRWTGALRIDQPGSYVFATESDDGSRLAIGDVVVDNSGNHAMRIRRMRADLEPGWLPLTLDFAQGGGEAGCRLLWLPPGGTGLVPIPADRLAERADGPAGLVADGFDQTNRPRTGGPNAEQLAYARALPWHLRVQHLTGNELWEANRYPEALTFFRTILEFNPEHHAGRRASQCLLWSDPPEVDGAIALMRKHPDLWANGWELTSTVNLLRRAGRLQEVVDAIGARNSNDILWPYVRGYAALDRGDLRTARDELGKLMGEGGPGDRYMPNAELNLARLDWAVLNRLDGKETDWPEVERGIQRNGGLQPWQELVLDWLSSAAAWEDCVARVPTIKDGEDLYYFQGLVAMTTGDHALAKQRFQEVVTKHPNWMETPTCKALLKWYETQTPESLAKIATAKPIGKPAVKPDKPRPDANDF
;
A
#
# COMPACT_ATOMS: atom_id res chain seq x y z
N MET A 1 5.47 0.43 30.92
CA MET A 1 5.84 1.60 31.74
C MET A 1 6.46 2.66 30.83
N ARG A 2 5.89 3.87 30.85
CA ARG A 2 6.06 4.95 29.86
C ARG A 2 7.30 5.81 30.17
N HIS A 3 8.02 6.25 29.14
CA HIS A 3 9.02 7.32 29.24
C HIS A 3 8.45 8.62 28.62
N PRO A 4 8.02 9.62 29.41
CA PRO A 4 7.80 10.97 28.94
C PRO A 4 8.76 11.91 29.68
N ALA A 5 9.96 12.16 29.14
CA ALA A 5 10.89 13.09 29.80
C ALA A 5 11.88 13.82 28.89
N ARG A 6 11.73 13.81 27.55
CA ARG A 6 12.69 14.49 26.66
C ARG A 6 12.12 15.56 25.71
N CYS A 7 10.79 15.73 25.62
CA CYS A 7 10.18 16.78 24.80
C CYS A 7 9.80 18.06 25.56
N THR A 8 9.77 18.05 26.89
CA THR A 8 9.30 19.18 27.71
C THR A 8 10.35 20.28 27.93
N SER A 9 11.64 20.01 27.76
CA SER A 9 12.69 20.99 28.10
C SER A 9 12.97 22.04 27.03
N TRP A 10 12.67 21.77 25.76
CA TRP A 10 12.90 22.73 24.65
C TRP A 10 11.73 23.71 24.47
N LEU A 11 10.49 23.27 24.72
CA LEU A 11 9.31 24.13 24.75
C LEU A 11 9.37 25.18 25.88
N LEU A 12 10.06 24.89 26.98
CA LEU A 12 10.23 25.85 28.08
C LEU A 12 11.19 27.01 27.73
N ILE A 13 12.24 26.74 26.96
CA ILE A 13 13.24 27.73 26.55
C ILE A 13 12.67 28.66 25.47
N LEU A 14 11.86 28.14 24.54
CA LEU A 14 11.14 28.96 23.56
C LEU A 14 10.05 29.84 24.22
N ASN A 15 9.43 29.37 25.31
CA ASN A 15 8.41 30.11 26.06
C ASN A 15 8.99 31.29 26.88
N LEU A 16 10.25 31.23 27.31
CA LEU A 16 10.90 32.34 28.02
C LEU A 16 11.37 33.46 27.08
N LEU A 17 11.68 33.15 25.82
CA LEU A 17 12.08 34.14 24.80
C LEU A 17 10.88 34.89 24.18
N LEU A 18 9.67 34.31 24.23
CA LEU A 18 8.47 34.91 23.62
C LEU A 18 7.61 35.73 24.60
N LEU A 19 7.89 35.67 25.91
CA LEU A 19 7.12 36.37 26.95
C LEU A 19 7.79 37.65 27.48
N SER A 20 8.96 38.04 26.96
CA SER A 20 9.76 39.14 27.53
C SER A 20 10.34 40.17 26.54
N LEU A 21 9.88 40.21 25.29
CA LEU A 21 10.29 41.29 24.38
C LEU A 21 9.33 42.49 24.47
N PRO A 22 9.72 43.61 25.12
CA PRO A 22 9.26 44.90 24.66
C PRO A 22 9.73 45.08 23.20
N LEU A 23 8.96 45.80 22.38
CA LEU A 23 9.53 46.41 21.18
C LEU A 23 10.81 47.16 21.63
N HIS A 24 11.92 46.98 20.90
CA HIS A 24 13.29 47.49 21.14
C HIS A 24 14.29 46.46 21.73
N ALA A 25 14.67 45.49 20.90
CA ALA A 25 16.07 45.13 20.58
C ALA A 25 16.03 43.96 19.57
N VAL A 26 16.40 44.21 18.31
CA VAL A 26 16.63 43.13 17.36
C VAL A 26 17.90 42.41 17.83
N ASP A 27 17.76 41.18 18.29
CA ASP A 27 18.91 40.29 18.50
C ASP A 27 19.68 40.22 17.17
N GLU A 28 20.91 40.77 17.13
CA GLU A 28 21.74 40.94 15.93
C GLU A 28 22.25 39.61 15.33
N THR A 29 21.84 38.47 15.90
CA THR A 29 22.23 37.14 15.45
C THR A 29 21.48 36.73 14.17
N LEU A 30 22.23 36.42 13.11
CA LEU A 30 21.68 35.86 11.88
C LEU A 30 20.94 34.54 12.18
N PRO A 31 19.78 34.29 11.56
CA PRO A 31 19.09 33.01 11.74
C PRO A 31 19.91 31.87 11.15
N ASP A 32 20.01 30.76 11.88
CA ASP A 32 20.66 29.54 11.42
C ASP A 32 19.58 28.51 10.99
N PRO A 33 19.36 28.26 9.69
CA PRO A 33 18.38 27.30 9.22
C PRO A 33 18.76 25.84 9.53
N TYR A 34 19.98 25.54 9.99
CA TYR A 34 20.40 24.18 10.30
C TYR A 34 19.96 23.70 11.70
N VAL A 35 19.54 24.60 12.59
CA VAL A 35 19.12 24.25 13.95
C VAL A 35 17.65 23.86 14.06
N SER A 36 16.83 24.20 13.06
CA SER A 36 15.41 23.86 13.04
C SER A 36 14.89 23.48 11.67
N LEU A 37 14.24 22.32 11.65
CA LEU A 37 13.48 21.78 10.53
C LEU A 37 11.98 22.10 10.66
N HIS A 38 11.58 22.90 11.66
CA HIS A 38 10.19 23.25 11.88
C HIS A 38 9.76 24.37 10.92
N PRO A 39 8.57 24.26 10.28
CA PRO A 39 8.16 25.21 9.25
C PRO A 39 8.07 26.66 9.75
N THR A 40 7.46 26.88 10.92
CA THR A 40 7.27 28.24 11.47
C THR A 40 8.61 28.93 11.73
N ASP A 41 9.62 28.20 12.19
CA ASP A 41 10.94 28.76 12.49
C ASP A 41 11.63 29.24 11.20
N ASN A 42 11.42 28.51 10.10
CA ASN A 42 11.95 28.88 8.79
C ASN A 42 11.21 30.09 8.18
N ILE A 43 9.90 30.22 8.39
CA ILE A 43 9.14 31.44 8.01
C ILE A 43 9.62 32.66 8.80
N VAL A 44 9.86 32.50 10.10
CA VAL A 44 10.40 33.57 10.95
C VAL A 44 11.84 33.92 10.54
N ALA A 45 12.68 32.93 10.22
CA ALA A 45 14.02 33.15 9.70
C ALA A 45 14.01 33.95 8.39
N LEU A 46 13.14 33.59 7.44
CA LEU A 46 12.94 34.35 6.20
C LEU A 46 12.48 35.79 6.50
N ALA A 47 11.58 36.00 7.47
CA ALA A 47 11.16 37.35 7.88
C ALA A 47 12.35 38.20 8.38
N LYS A 48 13.25 37.60 9.16
CA LYS A 48 14.48 38.26 9.66
C LYS A 48 15.49 38.53 8.54
N LEU A 49 15.60 37.67 7.55
CA LEU A 49 16.51 37.83 6.40
C LEU A 49 16.02 38.88 5.40
N ARG A 50 14.71 39.07 5.26
CA ARG A 50 14.08 40.02 4.32
C ARG A 50 14.72 41.42 4.35
N PRO A 51 14.81 42.14 5.48
CA PRO A 51 15.41 43.48 5.51
C PRO A 51 16.93 43.49 5.25
N LEU A 52 17.63 42.38 5.49
CA LEU A 52 19.07 42.26 5.21
C LEU A 52 19.30 42.06 3.70
N LEU A 53 18.53 41.18 3.07
CA LEU A 53 18.57 40.96 1.63
C LEU A 53 18.04 42.17 0.84
N ALA A 54 17.13 42.97 1.41
CA ALA A 54 16.73 44.24 0.79
C ALA A 54 17.91 45.23 0.68
N LYS A 55 18.85 45.19 1.64
CA LYS A 55 20.07 46.02 1.63
C LYS A 55 21.18 45.42 0.76
N SER A 56 21.33 44.09 0.81
CA SER A 56 22.38 43.35 0.11
C SER A 56 21.77 42.20 -0.72
N PRO A 57 21.09 42.53 -1.84
CA PRO A 57 20.27 41.58 -2.61
C PRO A 57 21.00 40.36 -3.17
N ASP A 58 22.31 40.49 -3.39
CA ASP A 58 23.14 39.48 -4.07
C ASP A 58 24.20 38.87 -3.14
N ASP A 59 24.08 39.10 -1.83
CA ASP A 59 24.96 38.51 -0.82
C ASP A 59 24.86 36.99 -0.80
N GLN A 60 25.99 36.31 -1.05
CA GLN A 60 26.04 34.87 -1.21
C GLN A 60 25.69 34.09 0.06
N HIS A 61 26.00 34.64 1.24
CA HIS A 61 25.73 34.02 2.51
C HIS A 61 24.25 34.16 2.88
N LEU A 62 23.70 35.37 2.80
CA LEU A 62 22.29 35.64 3.09
C LEU A 62 21.36 34.89 2.13
N LEU A 63 21.69 34.86 0.83
CA LEU A 63 20.95 34.05 -0.15
C LEU A 63 21.04 32.56 0.18
N GLY A 64 22.20 32.07 0.65
CA GLY A 64 22.38 30.69 1.09
C GLY A 64 21.52 30.32 2.31
N LEU A 65 21.41 31.22 3.30
CA LEU A 65 20.54 31.02 4.47
C LEU A 65 19.06 31.00 4.08
N ALA A 66 18.62 31.94 3.24
CA ALA A 66 17.24 31.99 2.74
C ALA A 66 16.91 30.75 1.90
N LEU A 67 17.86 30.31 1.05
CA LEU A 67 17.72 29.11 0.25
C LEU A 67 17.51 27.85 1.12
N MET A 68 18.29 27.73 2.19
CA MET A 68 18.11 26.62 3.15
C MET A 68 16.80 26.69 3.92
N CYS A 69 16.25 27.88 4.18
CA CYS A 69 14.90 28.00 4.74
C CYS A 69 13.86 27.39 3.79
N TYR A 70 13.94 27.67 2.48
CA TYR A 70 13.05 27.04 1.49
C TYR A 70 13.27 25.54 1.34
N VAL A 71 14.52 25.07 1.42
CA VAL A 71 14.84 23.64 1.49
C VAL A 71 14.11 23.03 2.67
N ASN A 72 14.26 23.57 3.89
CA ASN A 72 13.61 23.05 5.09
C ASN A 72 12.08 23.09 5.03
N LEU A 73 11.50 24.15 4.46
CA LEU A 73 10.06 24.25 4.20
C LEU A 73 9.58 23.20 3.19
N SER A 74 10.41 22.87 2.20
CA SER A 74 10.14 21.78 1.25
C SER A 74 10.26 20.42 1.93
N LEU A 75 11.29 20.24 2.76
CA LEU A 75 11.49 19.05 3.61
C LEU A 75 10.40 18.89 4.68
N SER A 76 9.49 19.85 4.84
CA SER A 76 8.33 19.73 5.74
C SER A 76 7.16 18.95 5.09
N GLY A 77 7.30 18.53 3.84
CA GLY A 77 6.56 17.40 3.27
C GLY A 77 7.50 16.34 2.74
N GLU A 78 6.97 15.33 2.05
CA GLU A 78 7.79 14.40 1.28
C GLU A 78 8.11 15.01 -0.10
N ALA A 79 8.99 16.02 -0.12
CA ALA A 79 9.31 16.75 -1.34
C ALA A 79 9.98 15.90 -2.45
N GLU A 80 10.27 14.63 -2.25
CA GLU A 80 10.74 13.74 -3.33
C GLU A 80 9.60 12.92 -3.97
N GLU A 81 8.47 12.76 -3.26
CA GLU A 81 7.34 11.87 -3.61
C GLU A 81 6.01 12.63 -3.73
N GLU A 82 5.95 13.91 -3.34
CA GLU A 82 4.66 14.57 -3.15
C GLU A 82 4.62 16.02 -3.59
N GLY A 83 5.77 16.70 -3.63
CA GLY A 83 5.80 18.15 -3.70
C GLY A 83 6.33 18.76 -2.42
N ALA A 84 7.07 19.85 -2.53
CA ALA A 84 7.02 20.83 -1.46
C ALA A 84 5.58 21.35 -1.41
N HIS A 85 4.94 21.35 -0.24
CA HIS A 85 3.66 22.05 -0.12
C HIS A 85 3.90 23.55 -0.29
N GLY A 86 3.05 24.23 -1.05
CA GLY A 86 3.24 25.66 -1.35
C GLY A 86 4.39 25.93 -2.33
N PRO A 87 4.78 27.20 -2.53
CA PRO A 87 5.68 27.60 -3.61
C PRO A 87 7.18 27.39 -3.29
N TRP A 88 7.51 26.74 -2.17
CA TRP A 88 8.84 26.80 -1.58
C TRP A 88 9.94 26.23 -2.47
N LEU A 89 9.72 25.10 -3.14
CA LEU A 89 10.71 24.55 -4.06
C LEU A 89 10.90 25.43 -5.31
N THR A 90 9.81 25.99 -5.84
CA THR A 90 9.88 26.97 -6.94
C THR A 90 10.68 28.20 -6.53
N TYR A 91 10.48 28.71 -5.31
CA TYR A 91 11.25 29.84 -4.78
C TYR A 91 12.70 29.46 -4.51
N ALA A 92 12.96 28.23 -4.03
CA ALA A 92 14.31 27.71 -3.88
C ALA A 92 15.05 27.67 -5.23
N ASN A 93 14.39 27.18 -6.29
CA ASN A 93 14.95 27.17 -7.65
C ASN A 93 15.31 28.57 -8.14
N ARG A 94 14.37 29.52 -8.08
CA ARG A 94 14.61 30.91 -8.49
C ARG A 94 15.71 31.57 -7.67
N LEU A 95 15.78 31.29 -6.36
CA LEU A 95 16.81 31.86 -5.50
C LEU A 95 18.18 31.21 -5.75
N ALA A 96 18.23 29.92 -6.06
CA ALA A 96 19.45 29.23 -6.48
C ALA A 96 20.00 29.79 -7.80
N GLU A 97 19.14 30.04 -8.79
CA GLU A 97 19.49 30.70 -10.06
C GLU A 97 20.02 32.12 -9.82
N ARG A 98 19.34 32.91 -8.98
CA ARG A 98 19.80 34.24 -8.59
C ARG A 98 21.17 34.19 -7.92
N ARG A 99 21.36 33.27 -6.97
CA ARG A 99 22.61 33.10 -6.22
C ARG A 99 23.75 32.69 -7.15
N MET A 100 23.50 31.83 -8.13
CA MET A 100 24.46 31.46 -9.18
C MET A 100 24.80 32.64 -10.08
N THR A 101 23.79 33.42 -10.51
CA THR A 101 23.96 34.63 -11.33
C THR A 101 24.81 35.67 -10.60
N ALA A 102 24.56 35.89 -9.31
CA ALA A 102 25.34 36.79 -8.46
C ALA A 102 26.83 36.36 -8.32
N ARG A 103 27.16 35.08 -8.57
CA ARG A 103 28.56 34.61 -8.68
C ARG A 103 29.15 34.71 -10.09
N GLY A 104 28.46 35.36 -11.03
CA GLY A 104 28.85 35.43 -12.43
C GLY A 104 28.84 34.06 -13.12
N GLY A 105 27.94 33.15 -12.71
CA GLY A 105 27.82 31.81 -13.29
C GLY A 105 28.91 30.82 -12.87
N LYS A 106 29.83 31.22 -11.97
CA LYS A 106 30.90 30.35 -11.48
C LYS A 106 30.37 29.29 -10.50
N SER A 107 30.88 28.08 -10.63
CA SER A 107 30.68 27.01 -9.65
C SER A 107 31.20 27.43 -8.28
N ALA A 108 30.56 26.91 -7.22
CA ALA A 108 31.02 27.11 -5.86
C ALA A 108 32.42 26.51 -5.66
N GLY A 109 33.32 27.28 -5.02
CA GLY A 109 34.70 26.85 -4.75
C GLY A 109 34.84 25.90 -3.56
N ASP A 110 33.85 25.87 -2.66
CA ASP A 110 33.83 25.06 -1.45
C ASP A 110 32.44 24.44 -1.22
N PHE A 111 32.39 23.42 -0.36
CA PHE A 111 31.15 22.69 -0.08
C PHE A 111 30.10 23.54 0.63
N ALA A 112 30.49 24.39 1.60
CA ALA A 112 29.54 25.21 2.36
C ALA A 112 28.78 26.19 1.45
N THR A 113 29.45 26.69 0.41
CA THR A 113 28.84 27.52 -0.63
C THR A 113 27.95 26.69 -1.57
N ALA A 114 28.39 25.48 -1.97
CA ALA A 114 27.66 24.61 -2.89
C ALA A 114 26.39 23.98 -2.29
N GLU A 115 26.43 23.65 -0.99
CA GLU A 115 25.45 22.77 -0.35
C GLU A 115 23.99 23.20 -0.51
N PRO A 116 23.59 24.47 -0.29
CA PRO A 116 22.20 24.86 -0.46
C PRO A 116 21.65 24.57 -1.86
N GLU A 117 22.49 24.70 -2.90
CA GLU A 117 22.11 24.41 -4.29
C GLU A 117 22.06 22.90 -4.56
N LEU A 118 22.92 22.11 -3.90
CA LEU A 118 22.85 20.66 -3.96
C LEU A 118 21.58 20.11 -3.31
N TRP A 119 21.11 20.70 -2.21
CA TRP A 119 19.80 20.39 -1.63
C TRP A 119 18.66 20.66 -2.60
N VAL A 120 18.67 21.81 -3.29
CA VAL A 120 17.63 22.13 -4.28
C VAL A 120 17.65 21.12 -5.44
N ARG A 121 18.83 20.79 -5.96
CA ARG A 121 18.98 19.76 -7.02
C ARG A 121 18.46 18.40 -6.56
N LEU A 122 18.77 17.99 -5.33
CA LEU A 122 18.27 16.75 -4.75
C LEU A 122 16.74 16.75 -4.67
N LEU A 123 16.14 17.83 -4.17
CA LEU A 123 14.69 17.98 -4.06
C LEU A 123 13.98 18.04 -5.42
N ASN A 124 14.65 18.54 -6.45
CA ASN A 124 14.16 18.45 -7.82
C ASN A 124 14.26 17.03 -8.41
N GLY A 125 14.89 16.07 -7.73
CA GLY A 125 14.99 14.68 -8.17
C GLY A 125 16.31 14.30 -8.86
N TYR A 126 17.29 15.20 -8.95
CA TYR A 126 18.58 14.95 -9.60
C TYR A 126 19.60 14.28 -8.68
N SER A 127 19.21 13.18 -8.03
CA SER A 127 20.05 12.51 -7.03
C SER A 127 21.37 11.99 -7.60
N GLY A 128 21.40 11.52 -8.85
CA GLY A 128 22.62 11.07 -9.53
C GLY A 128 23.64 12.20 -9.72
N GLU A 129 23.17 13.41 -10.09
CA GLU A 129 24.04 14.58 -10.22
C GLU A 129 24.58 15.03 -8.86
N VAL A 130 23.75 15.01 -7.82
CA VAL A 130 24.16 15.38 -6.46
C VAL A 130 25.23 14.40 -5.95
N ALA A 131 25.02 13.09 -6.13
CA ALA A 131 26.01 12.08 -5.76
C ALA A 131 27.36 12.31 -6.47
N THR A 132 27.32 12.65 -7.76
CA THR A 132 28.51 12.97 -8.56
C THR A 132 29.20 14.24 -8.07
N ALA A 133 28.43 15.31 -7.81
CA ALA A 133 28.97 16.59 -7.36
C ALA A 133 29.67 16.48 -6.00
N LEU A 134 29.10 15.72 -5.07
CA LEU A 134 29.67 15.52 -3.72
C LEU A 134 31.08 14.89 -3.73
N ALA A 135 31.46 14.20 -4.81
CA ALA A 135 32.79 13.61 -4.97
C ALA A 135 33.91 14.66 -5.09
N ALA A 136 33.58 15.93 -5.41
CA ALA A 136 34.53 17.02 -5.51
C ALA A 136 35.13 17.46 -4.15
N TRP A 137 34.52 17.05 -3.02
CA TRP A 137 34.96 17.44 -1.67
C TRP A 137 35.20 16.22 -0.76
N PRO A 138 36.22 15.38 -1.05
CA PRO A 138 36.50 14.16 -0.28
C PRO A 138 36.85 14.45 1.19
N GLN A 139 37.40 15.64 1.48
CA GLN A 139 37.69 16.08 2.85
C GLN A 139 36.43 16.28 3.72
N GLU A 140 35.27 16.54 3.10
CA GLU A 140 34.01 16.79 3.79
C GLU A 140 33.21 15.51 4.09
N VAL A 141 33.69 14.32 3.70
CA VAL A 141 32.92 13.06 3.75
C VAL A 141 32.45 12.66 5.16
N LYS A 142 33.05 13.23 6.21
CA LYS A 142 32.66 13.02 7.62
C LYS A 142 31.80 14.17 8.20
N SER A 143 31.63 15.25 7.45
CA SER A 143 30.78 16.37 7.85
C SER A 143 29.32 15.93 7.86
N PRO A 144 28.55 16.20 8.94
CA PRO A 144 27.13 15.87 9.03
C PRO A 144 26.30 16.31 7.83
N ARG A 145 26.61 17.50 7.31
CA ARG A 145 25.91 18.12 6.18
C ARG A 145 26.18 17.41 4.86
N HIS A 146 27.44 17.07 4.58
CA HIS A 146 27.83 16.25 3.42
C HIS A 146 27.24 14.84 3.51
N LEU A 147 27.30 14.24 4.70
CA LEU A 147 26.80 12.90 4.96
C LEU A 147 25.29 12.79 4.72
N ALA A 148 24.51 13.76 5.17
CA ALA A 148 23.06 13.79 4.94
C ALA A 148 22.71 13.81 3.44
N LEU A 149 23.34 14.71 2.67
CA LEU A 149 23.14 14.77 1.22
C LEU A 149 23.60 13.49 0.51
N LYS A 150 24.76 12.95 0.88
CA LYS A 150 25.28 11.72 0.30
C LYS A 150 24.33 10.55 0.52
N VAL A 151 23.87 10.36 1.76
CA VAL A 151 22.96 9.26 2.11
C VAL A 151 21.63 9.39 1.38
N LEU A 152 21.06 10.60 1.26
CA LEU A 152 19.83 10.80 0.48
C LEU A 152 20.04 10.55 -1.01
N ALA A 153 21.14 11.06 -1.58
CA ALA A 153 21.42 10.92 -3.01
C ALA A 153 21.73 9.48 -3.43
N THR A 154 22.39 8.70 -2.57
CA THR A 154 22.83 7.33 -2.91
C THR A 154 22.00 6.24 -2.24
N THR A 155 21.10 6.59 -1.32
CA THR A 155 20.39 5.69 -0.39
C THR A 155 21.32 4.84 0.50
N ASP A 156 22.64 5.08 0.46
CA ASP A 156 23.64 4.32 1.22
C ASP A 156 23.77 4.87 2.63
N TRP A 157 22.97 4.31 3.54
CA TRP A 157 22.94 4.69 4.95
C TRP A 157 24.03 4.02 5.79
N ARG A 158 24.83 3.08 5.26
CA ARG A 158 25.89 2.38 6.03
C ARG A 158 26.84 3.33 6.78
N PRO A 159 27.20 4.52 6.26
CA PRO A 159 27.98 5.49 7.03
C PRO A 159 27.37 5.89 8.39
N PHE A 160 26.05 5.78 8.57
CA PHE A 160 25.37 6.02 9.85
C PHE A 160 25.57 4.91 10.87
N GLN A 161 25.97 3.70 10.46
CA GLN A 161 26.34 2.62 11.39
C GLN A 161 27.57 3.01 12.22
N THR A 162 28.54 3.67 11.59
CA THR A 162 29.75 4.17 12.25
C THR A 162 29.58 5.60 12.79
N ASN A 163 28.75 6.42 12.15
CA ASN A 163 28.50 7.81 12.51
C ASN A 163 27.01 8.03 12.81
N LYS A 164 26.58 7.69 14.02
CA LYS A 164 25.16 7.84 14.40
C LYS A 164 24.65 9.26 14.12
N PRO A 165 23.48 9.43 13.47
CA PRO A 165 22.91 10.74 13.14
C PRO A 165 22.81 11.66 14.36
N ARG A 166 23.36 12.88 14.28
CA ARG A 166 23.36 13.85 15.38
C ARG A 166 22.55 15.10 15.05
N THR A 167 22.65 15.58 13.82
CA THR A 167 21.95 16.76 13.32
C THR A 167 20.54 16.43 12.83
N LEU A 168 19.70 17.45 12.64
CA LEU A 168 18.34 17.27 12.14
C LEU A 168 18.31 16.74 10.70
N HIS A 169 19.20 17.21 9.82
CA HIS A 169 19.29 16.75 8.43
C HIS A 169 19.82 15.31 8.33
N GLU A 170 20.77 14.89 9.18
CA GLU A 170 21.18 13.49 9.24
C GLU A 170 20.05 12.59 9.74
N ARG A 171 19.28 13.03 10.75
CA ARG A 171 18.12 12.28 11.24
C ARG A 171 17.03 12.19 10.17
N TYR A 172 16.82 13.26 9.41
CA TYR A 172 15.93 13.25 8.26
C TYR A 172 16.41 12.24 7.19
N ALA A 173 17.70 12.25 6.84
CA ALA A 173 18.29 11.30 5.90
C ALA A 173 18.18 9.85 6.39
N ALA A 174 18.43 9.61 7.68
CA ALA A 174 18.29 8.31 8.31
C ALA A 174 16.85 7.80 8.31
N LEU A 175 15.88 8.69 8.55
CA LEU A 175 14.46 8.36 8.47
C LEU A 175 14.07 7.98 7.04
N ARG A 176 14.45 8.81 6.04
CA ARG A 176 14.08 8.59 4.63
C ARG A 176 14.71 7.35 4.01
N THR A 177 15.93 7.00 4.40
CA THR A 177 16.62 5.81 3.89
C THR A 177 16.30 4.52 4.64
N GLY A 178 15.43 4.58 5.66
CA GLY A 178 15.01 3.41 6.43
C GLY A 178 16.04 2.94 7.46
N PHE A 179 17.04 3.76 7.82
CA PHE A 179 17.97 3.45 8.92
C PHE A 179 17.27 3.44 10.28
N ASP A 180 16.32 4.35 10.53
CA ASP A 180 15.53 4.39 11.77
C ASP A 180 14.15 3.76 11.59
N VAL A 181 14.14 2.45 11.37
CA VAL A 181 12.97 1.60 11.04
C VAL A 181 11.96 1.42 12.16
N ARG A 182 12.24 1.86 13.40
CA ARG A 182 11.33 1.70 14.54
C ARG A 182 10.00 2.48 14.40
N HIS A 183 9.89 3.34 13.40
CA HIS A 183 8.84 4.35 13.32
C HIS A 183 7.80 4.09 12.21
N TYR A 184 8.01 3.08 11.36
CA TYR A 184 7.04 2.71 10.31
C TYR A 184 5.72 2.12 10.86
N GLN A 185 5.68 1.77 12.15
CA GLN A 185 4.64 0.93 12.74
C GLN A 185 3.45 1.70 13.36
N LEU A 186 3.52 3.03 13.50
CA LEU A 186 2.53 3.79 14.29
C LEU A 186 1.10 3.69 13.72
N LEU A 187 0.97 3.48 12.41
CA LEU A 187 -0.33 3.36 11.72
C LEU A 187 -0.57 2.02 11.02
N GLU A 188 0.43 1.15 10.90
CA GLU A 188 0.21 -0.22 10.38
C GLU A 188 -0.85 -0.97 11.20
N HIS A 189 -0.95 -0.67 12.50
CA HIS A 189 -1.98 -1.22 13.39
C HIS A 189 -3.38 -0.61 13.19
N LEU A 190 -3.51 0.62 12.66
CA LEU A 190 -4.79 1.32 12.51
C LEU A 190 -5.53 1.00 11.20
N SER A 191 -4.81 0.55 10.17
CA SER A 191 -5.24 -0.54 9.27
C SER A 191 -4.25 -0.69 8.11
N LEU A 192 -3.71 -1.89 7.93
CA LEU A 192 -2.99 -2.30 6.70
C LEU A 192 -3.79 -2.00 5.42
N ARG A 193 -5.12 -1.89 5.52
CA ARG A 193 -6.03 -1.65 4.40
C ARG A 193 -6.08 -0.18 3.98
N GLU A 194 -6.18 0.79 4.89
CA GLU A 194 -6.04 2.23 4.55
C GLU A 194 -4.71 2.51 3.84
N ALA A 195 -3.61 1.89 4.31
CA ALA A 195 -2.30 2.01 3.67
C ALA A 195 -2.30 1.50 2.22
N THR A 196 -3.09 0.48 1.88
CA THR A 196 -3.19 -0.01 0.49
C THR A 196 -3.99 0.93 -0.44
N HIS A 197 -4.93 1.72 0.08
CA HIS A 197 -5.81 2.58 -0.74
C HIS A 197 -5.40 4.06 -0.71
N ASN A 198 -4.82 4.51 0.41
CA ASN A 198 -4.29 5.84 0.63
C ASN A 198 -2.81 5.78 1.09
N PRO A 199 -1.91 5.04 0.40
CA PRO A 199 -0.52 4.83 0.84
C PRO A 199 0.21 6.15 1.10
N PHE A 200 -0.01 7.12 0.21
CA PHE A 200 0.52 8.48 0.33
C PHE A 200 0.13 9.15 1.65
N LEU A 201 -1.16 9.23 1.96
CA LEU A 201 -1.59 9.94 3.15
C LEU A 201 -1.00 9.26 4.38
N VAL A 202 -1.05 7.92 4.45
CA VAL A 202 -0.52 7.08 5.55
C VAL A 202 1.00 7.23 5.72
N SER A 203 1.78 7.19 4.63
CA SER A 203 3.23 7.40 4.68
C SER A 203 3.58 8.79 5.18
N HIS A 204 2.93 9.81 4.63
CA HIS A 204 3.11 11.19 5.09
C HIS A 204 2.72 11.37 6.56
N MET A 205 1.69 10.65 7.03
CA MET A 205 1.32 10.61 8.44
C MET A 205 2.44 10.05 9.30
N ASN A 206 2.95 8.87 8.96
CA ASN A 206 4.03 8.22 9.71
C ASN A 206 5.26 9.12 9.74
N TRP A 207 5.57 9.76 8.61
CA TRP A 207 6.69 10.69 8.49
C TRP A 207 6.51 11.94 9.36
N ARG A 208 5.35 12.62 9.26
CA ARG A 208 5.04 13.82 10.07
C ARG A 208 4.96 13.50 11.55
N ALA A 209 4.33 12.38 11.89
CA ALA A 209 4.14 12.00 13.28
C ALA A 209 5.49 11.68 13.95
N SER A 210 6.38 11.00 13.21
CA SER A 210 7.74 10.72 13.69
C SER A 210 8.57 11.99 13.89
N ARG A 211 8.31 13.05 13.10
CA ARG A 211 9.07 14.31 13.16
C ARG A 211 8.49 15.32 14.14
N TRP A 212 7.17 15.38 14.30
CA TRP A 212 6.47 16.48 14.99
C TRP A 212 5.53 16.04 16.11
N GLY A 213 5.40 14.74 16.38
CA GLY A 213 4.58 14.22 17.49
C GLY A 213 3.34 13.47 17.00
N ASP A 214 2.34 13.30 17.84
CA ASP A 214 1.14 12.56 17.45
C ASP A 214 0.31 13.31 16.37
N PRO A 215 -0.58 12.63 15.64
CA PRO A 215 -1.43 13.24 14.62
C PRO A 215 -2.27 14.46 15.07
N VAL A 216 -2.67 14.56 16.35
CA VAL A 216 -3.43 15.71 16.87
C VAL A 216 -2.54 16.95 16.91
N THR A 217 -1.24 16.80 17.17
CA THR A 217 -0.29 17.91 17.13
C THR A 217 -0.28 18.58 15.75
N MET A 218 -0.36 17.80 14.66
CA MET A 218 -0.45 18.36 13.31
C MET A 218 -1.74 19.17 13.07
N VAL A 219 -2.88 18.65 13.52
CA VAL A 219 -4.18 19.36 13.45
C VAL A 219 -4.10 20.69 14.20
N ARG A 220 -3.61 20.64 15.43
CA ARG A 220 -3.44 21.79 16.32
C ARG A 220 -2.56 22.87 15.69
N GLU A 221 -1.43 22.48 15.11
CA GLU A 221 -0.51 23.42 14.47
C GLU A 221 -1.11 24.09 13.24
N ALA A 222 -1.81 23.34 12.37
CA ALA A 222 -2.41 23.89 11.16
C ALA A 222 -3.53 24.90 11.50
N VAL A 223 -4.35 24.61 12.51
CA VAL A 223 -5.36 25.55 13.03
C VAL A 223 -4.69 26.77 13.66
N SER A 224 -3.68 26.55 14.52
CA SER A 224 -2.92 27.64 15.17
C SER A 224 -2.24 28.57 14.17
N PHE A 225 -1.72 28.02 13.05
CA PHE A 225 -1.06 28.79 12.01
C PHE A 225 -2.05 29.72 11.28
N SER A 226 -3.32 29.31 11.15
CA SER A 226 -4.39 30.17 10.62
C SER A 226 -4.63 31.38 11.53
N ALA A 227 -4.65 31.18 12.85
CA ALA A 227 -4.69 32.29 13.81
C ALA A 227 -3.44 33.17 13.74
N TRP A 228 -2.25 32.58 13.58
CA TRP A 228 -0.98 33.32 13.45
C TRP A 228 -0.99 34.28 12.25
N MET A 229 -1.47 33.84 11.08
CA MET A 229 -1.58 34.69 9.89
C MET A 229 -2.51 35.89 10.09
N LEU A 230 -3.56 35.74 10.92
CA LEU A 230 -4.48 36.83 11.25
C LEU A 230 -3.86 37.91 12.16
N ALA A 231 -2.61 37.78 12.60
CA ALA A 231 -1.85 38.87 13.21
C ALA A 231 -0.97 39.66 12.21
N SER A 232 -0.95 39.26 10.93
CA SER A 232 -0.13 39.93 9.92
C SER A 232 -0.47 41.41 9.78
N THR A 233 0.56 42.25 9.69
CA THR A 233 0.41 43.68 9.37
C THR A 233 -0.10 43.93 7.95
N ASP A 234 -0.08 42.91 7.08
CA ASP A 234 -0.61 42.96 5.72
C ASP A 234 -2.16 42.91 5.66
N LEU A 235 -2.81 42.76 6.82
CA LEU A 235 -4.26 42.75 6.95
C LEU A 235 -4.72 43.96 7.75
N ASP A 236 -5.80 44.59 7.31
CA ASP A 236 -6.55 45.54 8.12
C ASP A 236 -7.43 44.85 9.17
N ASP A 237 -7.87 45.61 10.16
CA ASP A 237 -8.72 45.10 11.24
C ASP A 237 -10.12 44.71 10.75
N ALA A 238 -10.61 45.37 9.69
CA ALA A 238 -11.90 45.06 9.08
C ALA A 238 -11.95 43.65 8.48
N THR A 239 -10.82 43.17 7.96
CA THR A 239 -10.65 41.82 7.42
C THR A 239 -10.29 40.82 8.52
N ALA A 240 -9.33 41.16 9.38
CA ALA A 240 -8.77 40.20 10.33
C ALA A 240 -9.68 39.94 11.54
N MET A 241 -10.38 40.96 12.06
CA MET A 241 -11.17 40.81 13.28
C MET A 241 -12.37 39.85 13.12
N PRO A 242 -13.19 39.91 12.06
CA PRO A 242 -14.28 38.95 11.88
C PRO A 242 -13.79 37.51 11.81
N LEU A 243 -12.66 37.28 11.12
CA LEU A 243 -12.05 35.97 11.01
C LEU A 243 -11.48 35.45 12.34
N LEU A 244 -10.89 36.33 13.15
CA LEU A 244 -10.43 35.99 14.50
C LEU A 244 -11.58 35.63 15.43
N LEU A 245 -12.69 36.37 15.37
CA LEU A 245 -13.88 36.08 16.16
C LEU A 245 -14.51 34.75 15.76
N GLU A 246 -14.60 34.48 14.46
CA GLU A 246 -15.11 33.20 13.93
C GLU A 246 -14.24 32.01 14.36
N LEU A 247 -12.92 32.11 14.19
CA LEU A 247 -12.00 31.06 14.63
C LEU A 247 -12.03 30.91 16.14
N GLY A 248 -12.07 32.01 16.88
CA GLY A 248 -12.18 32.03 18.34
C GLY A 248 -13.40 31.28 18.84
N ALA A 249 -14.57 31.49 18.22
CA ALA A 249 -15.76 30.71 18.53
C ALA A 249 -15.57 29.22 18.21
N ALA A 250 -14.96 28.91 17.06
CA ALA A 250 -14.72 27.54 16.62
C ALA A 250 -13.71 26.77 17.49
N VAL A 251 -12.76 27.44 18.14
CA VAL A 251 -11.81 26.83 19.08
C VAL A 251 -12.19 27.05 20.55
N HIS A 252 -13.42 27.50 20.80
CA HIS A 252 -13.95 27.76 22.15
C HIS A 252 -13.09 28.75 22.97
N ALA A 253 -12.54 29.78 22.32
CA ALA A 253 -11.88 30.90 22.98
C ALA A 253 -12.91 31.88 23.59
N VAL A 254 -12.55 32.50 24.70
CA VAL A 254 -13.36 33.58 25.30
C VAL A 254 -13.11 34.88 24.53
N MET A 255 -14.01 35.22 23.63
CA MET A 255 -13.90 36.37 22.74
C MET A 255 -14.76 37.55 23.21
N ASP A 256 -14.25 38.76 23.03
CA ASP A 256 -14.99 40.01 23.20
C ASP A 256 -14.67 40.91 21.99
N PRO A 257 -15.66 41.24 21.14
CA PRO A 257 -15.46 42.05 19.94
C PRO A 257 -14.92 43.46 20.19
N THR A 258 -14.97 43.96 21.42
CA THR A 258 -14.46 45.29 21.79
C THR A 258 -12.96 45.30 22.07
N LEU A 259 -12.33 44.13 22.20
CA LEU A 259 -10.90 43.99 22.44
C LEU A 259 -10.09 44.30 21.17
N SER A 260 -8.83 44.69 21.38
CA SER A 260 -7.90 44.90 20.27
C SER A 260 -7.64 43.59 19.53
N ARG A 261 -7.30 43.70 18.24
CA ARG A 261 -6.94 42.55 17.39
C ARG A 261 -5.85 41.69 18.03
N GLN A 262 -4.84 42.31 18.62
CA GLN A 262 -3.72 41.61 19.23
C GLN A 262 -4.15 40.80 20.46
N GLU A 263 -5.09 41.32 21.26
CA GLU A 263 -5.62 40.60 22.41
C GLU A 263 -6.53 39.45 21.98
N CYS A 264 -7.44 39.68 21.03
CA CYS A 264 -8.24 38.63 20.40
C CYS A 264 -7.35 37.50 19.85
N TRP A 265 -6.31 37.87 19.10
CA TRP A 265 -5.33 36.92 18.55
C TRP A 265 -4.63 36.08 19.62
N ARG A 266 -4.15 36.69 20.72
CA ARG A 266 -3.51 35.95 21.82
C ARG A 266 -4.46 34.92 22.45
N ARG A 267 -5.74 35.30 22.64
CA ARG A 267 -6.75 34.40 23.20
C ARG A 267 -7.05 33.22 22.28
N VAL A 268 -7.19 33.48 20.97
CA VAL A 268 -7.39 32.44 19.97
C VAL A 268 -6.19 31.48 19.93
N LEU A 269 -4.96 31.99 19.90
CA LEU A 269 -3.76 31.13 19.94
C LEU A 269 -3.68 30.29 21.21
N ALA A 270 -3.99 30.88 22.37
CA ALA A 270 -4.01 30.15 23.63
C ALA A 270 -5.05 29.02 23.64
N ALA A 271 -6.22 29.24 23.01
CA ALA A 271 -7.24 28.21 22.84
C ALA A 271 -6.81 27.12 21.86
N CYS A 272 -6.21 27.48 20.71
CA CYS A 272 -5.69 26.51 19.75
C CYS A 272 -4.68 25.56 20.40
N ARG A 273 -3.80 26.04 21.30
CA ARG A 273 -2.82 25.20 22.02
C ARG A 273 -3.46 24.09 22.88
N ARG A 274 -4.73 24.24 23.26
CA ARG A 274 -5.48 23.28 24.08
C ARG A 274 -6.25 22.23 23.27
N ILE A 275 -6.21 22.28 21.93
CA ILE A 275 -6.82 21.25 21.07
C ILE A 275 -6.11 19.91 21.33
N ASP A 276 -6.85 18.97 21.91
CA ASP A 276 -6.43 17.62 22.26
C ASP A 276 -7.12 16.54 21.43
N GLU A 277 -8.17 16.90 20.68
CA GLU A 277 -8.83 16.07 19.68
C GLU A 277 -9.15 16.86 18.39
N PRO A 278 -9.26 16.20 17.22
CA PRO A 278 -9.61 16.87 15.98
C PRO A 278 -11.05 17.41 15.99
N ASP A 279 -11.22 18.74 15.99
CA ASP A 279 -12.54 19.39 15.89
C ASP A 279 -12.86 19.80 14.44
N PRO A 280 -13.89 19.23 13.79
CA PRO A 280 -14.29 19.59 12.43
C PRO A 280 -14.69 21.07 12.30
N THR A 281 -15.20 21.69 13.36
CA THR A 281 -15.60 23.12 13.37
C THR A 281 -14.38 24.02 13.25
N ALA A 282 -13.35 23.75 14.06
CA ALA A 282 -12.09 24.48 14.03
C ALA A 282 -11.35 24.29 12.70
N LEU A 283 -11.32 23.06 12.18
CA LEU A 283 -10.74 22.74 10.87
C LEU A 283 -11.45 23.48 9.73
N GLY A 284 -12.79 23.47 9.72
CA GLY A 284 -13.59 24.19 8.73
C GLY A 284 -13.38 25.70 8.79
N ALA A 285 -13.35 26.31 9.98
CA ALA A 285 -13.05 27.73 10.15
C ALA A 285 -11.66 28.09 9.63
N ALA A 286 -10.64 27.29 9.96
CA ALA A 286 -9.28 27.48 9.51
C ALA A 286 -9.15 27.38 7.98
N LEU A 287 -9.88 26.46 7.33
CA LEU A 287 -9.90 26.32 5.87
C LEU A 287 -10.51 27.56 5.20
N VAL A 288 -11.65 28.05 5.69
CA VAL A 288 -12.29 29.28 5.18
C VAL A 288 -11.36 30.48 5.31
N ILE A 289 -10.64 30.60 6.43
CA ILE A 289 -9.63 31.65 6.62
C ILE A 289 -8.54 31.55 5.57
N CYS A 290 -7.94 30.35 5.39
CA CYS A 290 -6.88 30.16 4.42
C CYS A 290 -7.37 30.44 2.99
N ASP A 291 -8.60 30.06 2.64
CA ASP A 291 -9.18 30.36 1.34
C ASP A 291 -9.34 31.86 1.08
N ARG A 292 -9.82 32.62 2.06
CA ARG A 292 -9.91 34.08 1.92
C ARG A 292 -8.53 34.73 1.83
N LEU A 293 -7.60 34.31 2.69
CA LEU A 293 -6.25 34.87 2.72
C LEU A 293 -5.42 34.49 1.47
N SER A 294 -5.77 33.39 0.78
CA SER A 294 -5.12 32.98 -0.48
C SER A 294 -5.31 33.94 -1.66
N ALA A 295 -6.16 34.96 -1.53
CA ALA A 295 -6.31 36.02 -2.52
C ALA A 295 -5.30 37.17 -2.34
N HIS A 296 -4.60 37.22 -1.20
CA HIS A 296 -3.57 38.23 -0.94
C HIS A 296 -2.32 37.98 -1.80
N GLU A 297 -1.35 38.89 -1.71
CA GLU A 297 -0.16 38.84 -2.54
C GLU A 297 0.63 37.54 -2.37
N HIS A 298 1.11 37.05 -3.50
CA HIS A 298 2.00 35.90 -3.66
C HIS A 298 3.30 36.37 -4.30
N GLY A 299 4.40 35.70 -4.00
CA GLY A 299 5.63 35.86 -4.78
C GLY A 299 6.89 35.96 -3.94
N LEU A 300 7.98 35.42 -4.49
CA LEU A 300 9.34 35.67 -4.04
C LEU A 300 9.72 37.15 -4.19
N ILE A 301 9.25 37.79 -5.26
CA ILE A 301 9.49 39.18 -5.63
C ILE A 301 8.12 39.86 -5.75
N GLY A 302 7.96 41.01 -5.10
CA GLY A 302 6.74 41.81 -5.19
C GLY A 302 6.57 42.45 -6.56
N THR A 303 5.39 43.01 -6.84
CA THR A 303 5.12 43.77 -8.08
C THR A 303 6.02 45.01 -8.22
N ASP A 304 6.61 45.46 -7.13
CA ASP A 304 7.58 46.54 -7.01
C ASP A 304 9.03 46.10 -7.32
N GLY A 305 9.27 44.82 -7.63
CA GLY A 305 10.60 44.27 -7.88
C GLY A 305 11.41 43.99 -6.61
N VAL A 306 10.85 44.24 -5.42
CA VAL A 306 11.54 44.02 -4.15
C VAL A 306 11.49 42.55 -3.75
N LEU A 307 12.60 42.02 -3.22
CA LEU A 307 12.66 40.65 -2.74
C LEU A 307 11.84 40.50 -1.43
N ARG A 308 10.65 39.92 -1.53
CA ARG A 308 9.72 39.71 -0.40
C ARG A 308 9.90 38.37 0.28
N LEU A 309 10.54 37.40 -0.37
CA LEU A 309 10.71 36.02 0.09
C LEU A 309 9.38 35.22 0.13
N TYR A 310 8.29 35.79 0.60
CA TYR A 310 6.97 35.20 0.57
C TYR A 310 5.91 36.28 0.76
N GLY A 311 4.70 36.04 0.24
CA GLY A 311 3.51 36.83 0.55
C GLY A 311 2.56 36.11 1.52
N LEU A 312 1.57 36.85 2.05
CA LEU A 312 0.54 36.26 2.92
C LEU A 312 -0.30 35.22 2.17
N GLY A 313 -0.54 35.42 0.87
CA GLY A 313 -1.25 34.45 0.03
C GLY A 313 -0.49 33.12 -0.07
N ASP A 314 0.84 33.16 -0.15
CA ASP A 314 1.68 31.95 -0.20
C ASP A 314 1.52 31.10 1.07
N LEU A 315 1.54 31.76 2.23
CA LEU A 315 1.37 31.13 3.53
C LEU A 315 -0.04 30.54 3.70
N ALA A 316 -1.06 31.26 3.23
CA ALA A 316 -2.45 30.84 3.31
C ALA A 316 -2.71 29.61 2.42
N ALA A 317 -2.26 29.63 1.17
CA ALA A 317 -2.39 28.49 0.26
C ALA A 317 -1.63 27.26 0.81
N TRP A 318 -0.41 27.47 1.30
CA TRP A 318 0.38 26.41 1.93
C TRP A 318 -0.29 25.81 3.17
N ASN A 319 -0.88 26.64 4.04
CA ASN A 319 -1.57 26.15 5.22
C ASN A 319 -2.92 25.48 4.88
N ARG A 320 -3.59 25.90 3.80
CA ARG A 320 -4.78 25.21 3.28
C ARG A 320 -4.48 23.76 2.89
N ASP A 321 -3.36 23.52 2.23
CA ASP A 321 -2.90 22.16 1.90
C ASP A 321 -2.60 21.33 3.17
N ARG A 322 -2.02 21.96 4.21
CA ARG A 322 -1.81 21.31 5.52
C ARG A 322 -3.13 21.00 6.22
N LEU A 323 -4.15 21.84 6.08
CA LEU A 323 -5.47 21.62 6.65
C LEU A 323 -6.26 20.55 5.89
N TYR A 324 -6.11 20.44 4.56
CA TYR A 324 -6.64 19.32 3.78
C TYR A 324 -6.15 18.00 4.39
N LEU A 325 -4.85 17.93 4.64
CA LEU A 325 -4.27 16.79 5.33
C LEU A 325 -4.91 16.65 6.72
N ALA A 326 -4.86 17.67 7.59
CA ALA A 326 -5.41 17.62 8.95
C ALA A 326 -6.87 17.11 9.03
N VAL A 327 -7.73 17.47 8.09
CA VAL A 327 -9.11 16.95 8.00
C VAL A 327 -9.14 15.44 7.76
N PHE A 328 -8.27 14.90 6.89
CA PHE A 328 -8.14 13.46 6.70
C PHE A 328 -7.83 12.74 8.01
N PHE A 329 -6.86 13.25 8.77
CA PHE A 329 -6.46 12.64 10.04
C PHE A 329 -7.57 12.71 11.07
N GLY A 330 -8.25 13.87 11.16
CA GLY A 330 -9.41 14.02 12.03
C GLY A 330 -10.46 12.97 11.74
N TYR A 331 -10.78 12.78 10.45
CA TYR A 331 -11.68 11.73 10.01
C TYR A 331 -11.20 10.32 10.39
N LEU A 332 -9.93 9.98 10.18
CA LEU A 332 -9.39 8.64 10.53
C LEU A 332 -9.40 8.37 12.04
N ILE A 333 -9.05 9.37 12.86
CA ILE A 333 -9.06 9.25 14.31
C ILE A 333 -10.49 9.01 14.79
N GLU A 334 -11.44 9.79 14.31
CA GLU A 334 -12.86 9.60 14.64
C GLU A 334 -13.36 8.24 14.14
N ARG A 335 -12.96 7.82 12.94
CA ARG A 335 -13.28 6.49 12.39
C ARG A 335 -12.80 5.37 13.32
N GLY A 336 -11.60 5.49 13.87
CA GLY A 336 -11.04 4.51 14.81
C GLY A 336 -11.82 4.40 16.13
N LYS A 337 -12.60 5.41 16.51
CA LYS A 337 -13.37 5.44 17.77
C LYS A 337 -14.71 4.70 17.69
N HIS A 338 -15.24 4.44 16.50
CA HIS A 338 -16.63 4.00 16.32
C HIS A 338 -16.75 2.73 15.46
N ARG A 339 -17.68 1.83 15.81
CA ARG A 339 -18.02 0.62 15.04
C ARG A 339 -18.98 0.89 13.86
N ASP A 340 -19.77 1.94 13.94
CA ASP A 340 -20.82 2.30 12.98
C ASP A 340 -20.30 3.41 12.05
N PHE A 341 -19.83 2.98 10.88
CA PHE A 341 -19.15 3.85 9.91
C PHE A 341 -20.03 5.01 9.43
N ALA A 342 -21.30 4.73 9.14
CA ALA A 342 -22.24 5.72 8.64
C ALA A 342 -22.50 6.84 9.67
N LYS A 343 -22.51 6.51 10.97
CA LYS A 343 -22.72 7.51 12.03
C LYS A 343 -21.51 8.43 12.23
N THR A 344 -20.30 7.88 12.17
CA THR A 344 -19.07 8.69 12.25
C THR A 344 -18.94 9.63 11.06
N GLU A 345 -19.23 9.10 9.87
CA GLU A 345 -19.23 9.85 8.63
C GLU A 345 -20.25 10.99 8.68
N GLN A 346 -21.49 10.69 9.10
CA GLN A 346 -22.54 11.70 9.25
C GLN A 346 -22.20 12.77 10.28
N ALA A 347 -21.56 12.45 11.42
CA ALA A 347 -21.29 13.43 12.47
C ALA A 347 -20.08 14.32 12.18
N PHE A 348 -18.96 13.75 11.72
CA PHE A 348 -17.73 14.51 11.46
C PHE A 348 -17.83 15.33 10.16
N LEU A 349 -18.33 14.74 9.07
CA LEU A 349 -18.40 15.43 7.78
C LEU A 349 -19.54 16.43 7.69
N ALA A 350 -20.67 16.25 8.41
CA ALA A 350 -21.77 17.22 8.36
C ALA A 350 -21.32 18.62 8.79
N LYS A 351 -20.58 18.72 9.89
CA LYS A 351 -20.04 20.00 10.40
C LYS A 351 -19.07 20.66 9.42
N LEU A 352 -18.25 19.87 8.72
CA LEU A 352 -17.36 20.42 7.69
C LEU A 352 -18.17 20.87 6.45
N ARG A 353 -19.17 20.09 6.05
CA ARG A 353 -20.03 20.38 4.88
C ARG A 353 -20.82 21.69 5.04
N GLU A 354 -21.20 22.06 6.27
CA GLU A 354 -21.81 23.36 6.55
C GLU A 354 -20.89 24.55 6.20
N ARG A 355 -19.57 24.36 6.28
CA ARG A 355 -18.57 25.45 6.13
C ARG A 355 -17.85 25.45 4.79
N ILE A 356 -17.55 24.28 4.26
CA ILE A 356 -16.79 24.07 3.01
C ILE A 356 -17.53 23.08 2.09
N PRO A 357 -18.81 23.37 1.74
CA PRO A 357 -19.56 22.52 0.85
C PRO A 357 -18.85 22.41 -0.51
N GLU A 358 -19.00 21.27 -1.18
CA GLU A 358 -18.47 21.03 -2.54
C GLU A 358 -16.94 21.04 -2.66
N SER A 359 -16.22 21.33 -1.58
CA SER A 359 -14.76 21.23 -1.56
C SER A 359 -14.30 19.81 -1.92
N MET A 360 -13.17 19.72 -2.62
CA MET A 360 -12.63 18.45 -3.08
C MET A 360 -12.47 17.43 -1.95
N ILE A 361 -12.11 17.89 -0.75
CA ILE A 361 -11.97 17.04 0.42
C ILE A 361 -13.30 16.43 0.89
N ILE A 362 -14.38 17.22 0.92
CA ILE A 362 -15.70 16.75 1.34
C ILE A 362 -16.28 15.80 0.30
N CYS A 363 -16.23 16.18 -0.98
CA CYS A 363 -16.68 15.32 -2.06
C CYS A 363 -15.93 13.99 -2.07
N ARG A 364 -14.62 13.99 -1.81
CA ARG A 364 -13.82 12.76 -1.69
C ARG A 364 -14.31 11.83 -0.59
N TYR A 365 -14.63 12.36 0.59
CA TYR A 365 -15.04 11.52 1.72
C TYR A 365 -16.46 10.98 1.60
N ILE A 366 -17.37 11.74 0.96
CA ILE A 366 -18.73 11.25 0.62
C ILE A 366 -18.68 9.97 -0.22
N LEU A 367 -17.60 9.76 -1.00
CA LEU A 367 -17.45 8.55 -1.79
C LEU A 367 -17.15 7.29 -0.96
N GLY A 368 -16.85 7.44 0.34
CA GLY A 368 -16.50 6.34 1.21
C GLY A 368 -15.25 5.55 0.78
N TYR A 369 -15.09 4.39 1.42
CA TYR A 369 -13.99 3.47 1.13
C TYR A 369 -14.47 2.38 0.16
N GLN A 370 -13.99 2.44 -1.09
CA GLN A 370 -14.29 1.44 -2.12
C GLN A 370 -13.04 0.62 -2.41
N GLY A 371 -13.07 -0.68 -2.12
CA GLY A 371 -11.94 -1.61 -2.22
C GLY A 371 -12.37 -3.06 -2.41
N ASN A 372 -11.49 -3.92 -2.91
CA ASN A 372 -11.82 -5.28 -3.39
C ASN A 372 -12.10 -6.35 -2.30
N THR A 373 -11.89 -6.09 -1.00
CA THR A 373 -11.92 -7.17 0.02
C THR A 373 -12.52 -6.80 1.39
N PHE A 374 -13.28 -5.71 1.48
CA PHE A 374 -14.34 -5.54 2.48
C PHE A 374 -15.59 -5.19 1.70
N ALA A 375 -16.74 -5.71 2.12
CA ALA A 375 -18.02 -5.57 1.42
C ALA A 375 -18.18 -4.19 0.76
N ASN A 376 -18.62 -4.20 -0.51
CA ASN A 376 -19.00 -3.06 -1.37
C ASN A 376 -20.10 -2.15 -0.76
N ASN A 377 -20.06 -1.89 0.55
CA ASN A 377 -21.19 -1.36 1.31
C ASN A 377 -21.38 0.15 1.13
N ASP A 378 -20.43 0.87 0.53
CA ASP A 378 -20.57 2.29 0.20
C ASP A 378 -20.43 2.50 -1.31
N ASN A 379 -21.33 1.93 -2.11
CA ASN A 379 -21.43 2.26 -3.55
C ASN A 379 -21.91 3.71 -3.70
N ALA A 380 -20.97 4.65 -3.72
CA ALA A 380 -21.24 6.06 -3.93
C ALA A 380 -22.04 6.28 -5.22
N SER A 381 -23.05 7.15 -5.14
CA SER A 381 -23.94 7.42 -6.27
C SER A 381 -23.18 8.06 -7.44
N PRO A 382 -23.66 7.91 -8.69
CA PRO A 382 -23.09 8.63 -9.82
C PRO A 382 -22.97 10.13 -9.59
N ALA A 383 -23.98 10.76 -8.97
CA ALA A 383 -23.96 12.17 -8.64
C ALA A 383 -22.83 12.55 -7.65
N ALA A 384 -22.49 11.68 -6.69
CA ALA A 384 -21.37 11.94 -5.77
C ALA A 384 -20.03 11.92 -6.52
N TRP A 385 -19.87 11.01 -7.47
CA TRP A 385 -18.69 10.97 -8.35
C TRP A 385 -18.60 12.20 -9.25
N ASP A 386 -19.71 12.62 -9.85
CA ASP A 386 -19.76 13.81 -10.71
C ASP A 386 -19.46 15.09 -9.92
N ALA A 387 -19.97 15.19 -8.69
CA ALA A 387 -19.63 16.28 -7.77
C ALA A 387 -18.13 16.29 -7.42
N PHE A 388 -17.52 15.11 -7.24
CA PHE A 388 -16.09 15.01 -6.97
C PHE A 388 -15.24 15.41 -8.18
N ALA A 389 -15.60 14.97 -9.39
CA ALA A 389 -14.94 15.40 -10.62
C ALA A 389 -15.06 16.92 -10.83
N THR A 390 -16.23 17.49 -10.54
CA THR A 390 -16.47 18.94 -10.58
C THR A 390 -15.57 19.67 -9.59
N ALA A 391 -15.47 19.19 -8.35
CA ALA A 391 -14.61 19.79 -7.33
C ALA A 391 -13.12 19.78 -7.73
N ILE A 392 -12.63 18.69 -8.34
CA ILE A 392 -11.25 18.64 -8.88
C ILE A 392 -11.08 19.66 -10.01
N THR A 393 -12.05 19.77 -10.90
CA THR A 393 -12.02 20.72 -12.04
C THR A 393 -11.96 22.17 -11.54
N GLN A 394 -12.77 22.51 -10.55
CA GLN A 394 -12.77 23.83 -9.93
C GLN A 394 -11.42 24.15 -9.26
N GLU A 395 -10.80 23.17 -8.59
CA GLU A 395 -9.47 23.36 -8.01
C GLU A 395 -8.38 23.57 -9.06
N LEU A 396 -8.46 22.90 -10.22
CA LEU A 396 -7.56 23.13 -11.35
C LEU A 396 -7.74 24.51 -12.00
N GLU A 397 -8.95 25.07 -11.98
CA GLU A 397 -9.27 26.39 -12.52
C GLU A 397 -8.93 27.53 -11.56
N ARG A 398 -8.79 27.21 -10.27
CA ARG A 398 -8.48 28.19 -9.25
C ARG A 398 -7.04 28.67 -9.40
N LYS A 399 -6.86 29.99 -9.60
CA LYS A 399 -5.55 30.65 -9.72
C LYS A 399 -4.53 30.23 -8.64
N ASN A 400 -5.02 30.05 -7.42
CA ASN A 400 -4.25 29.55 -6.28
C ASN A 400 -4.95 28.30 -5.70
N GLY A 401 -5.18 27.31 -6.55
CA GLY A 401 -5.73 26.00 -6.19
C GLY A 401 -4.81 25.18 -5.30
N HIS A 402 -5.26 24.01 -4.88
CA HIS A 402 -4.43 23.08 -4.12
C HIS A 402 -3.13 22.72 -4.85
N GLY A 403 -2.06 22.47 -4.08
CA GLY A 403 -0.80 22.01 -4.63
C GLY A 403 -0.94 20.69 -5.42
N PHE A 404 -0.01 20.47 -6.36
CA PHE A 404 -0.06 19.36 -7.31
C PHE A 404 -0.23 17.97 -6.65
N GLY A 405 0.40 17.73 -5.50
CA GLY A 405 0.25 16.50 -4.74
C GLY A 405 -1.20 16.22 -4.27
N ILE A 406 -1.96 17.25 -3.90
CA ILE A 406 -3.36 17.10 -3.46
C ILE A 406 -4.27 16.83 -4.67
N ILE A 407 -4.07 17.56 -5.77
CA ILE A 407 -4.81 17.35 -7.03
C ILE A 407 -4.65 15.93 -7.55
N THR A 408 -3.40 15.44 -7.65
CA THR A 408 -3.13 14.08 -8.12
C THR A 408 -3.68 13.01 -7.18
N THR A 409 -3.80 13.31 -5.88
CA THR A 409 -4.50 12.42 -4.93
C THR A 409 -6.00 12.35 -5.25
N GLY A 410 -6.63 13.48 -5.57
CA GLY A 410 -8.02 13.51 -6.02
C GLY A 410 -8.24 12.73 -7.30
N LEU A 411 -7.38 12.94 -8.31
CA LEU A 411 -7.42 12.23 -9.59
C LEU A 411 -7.26 10.72 -9.44
N SER A 412 -6.33 10.27 -8.60
CA SER A 412 -6.13 8.85 -8.34
C SER A 412 -7.37 8.19 -7.74
N LYS A 413 -8.06 8.86 -6.80
CA LYS A 413 -9.34 8.38 -6.27
C LYS A 413 -10.45 8.39 -7.33
N LEU A 414 -10.51 9.43 -8.16
CA LEU A 414 -11.49 9.53 -9.24
C LEU A 414 -11.32 8.38 -10.25
N ALA A 415 -10.07 8.03 -10.59
CA ALA A 415 -9.77 6.96 -11.55
C ALA A 415 -10.26 5.57 -11.12
N ILE A 416 -10.42 5.32 -9.80
CA ILE A 416 -10.95 4.05 -9.29
C ILE A 416 -12.42 3.86 -9.69
N GLY A 417 -13.26 4.89 -9.59
CA GLY A 417 -14.71 4.80 -9.84
C GLY A 417 -15.19 5.42 -11.16
N ARG A 418 -14.42 6.35 -11.73
CA ARG A 418 -14.72 7.10 -12.96
C ARG A 418 -13.46 7.29 -13.83
N PRO A 419 -12.84 6.20 -14.32
CA PRO A 419 -11.62 6.30 -15.13
C PRO A 419 -11.78 7.18 -16.37
N GLY A 420 -12.97 7.24 -16.98
CA GLY A 420 -13.24 8.13 -18.12
C GLY A 420 -13.12 9.63 -17.78
N GLN A 421 -13.78 10.08 -16.71
CA GLN A 421 -13.67 11.48 -16.25
C GLN A 421 -12.25 11.81 -15.76
N ALA A 422 -11.61 10.85 -15.07
CA ALA A 422 -10.23 11.01 -14.63
C ALA A 422 -9.25 11.13 -15.80
N ALA A 423 -9.48 10.42 -16.92
CA ALA A 423 -8.63 10.51 -18.12
C ALA A 423 -8.61 11.92 -18.73
N ASP A 424 -9.76 12.59 -18.79
CA ASP A 424 -9.86 13.96 -19.31
C ASP A 424 -9.10 14.95 -18.44
N LEU A 425 -9.27 14.86 -17.12
CA LEU A 425 -8.56 15.72 -16.17
C LEU A 425 -7.07 15.41 -16.12
N LEU A 426 -6.68 14.14 -16.27
CA LEU A 426 -5.28 13.73 -16.37
C LEU A 426 -4.60 14.38 -17.57
N ARG A 427 -5.22 14.32 -18.76
CA ARG A 427 -4.69 14.98 -19.97
C ARG A 427 -4.51 16.49 -19.78
N ARG A 428 -5.49 17.16 -19.17
CA ARG A 428 -5.38 18.59 -18.84
C ARG A 428 -4.18 18.86 -17.93
N VAL A 429 -4.05 18.08 -16.85
CA VAL A 429 -2.92 18.17 -15.93
C VAL A 429 -1.57 17.99 -16.63
N VAL A 430 -1.45 17.01 -17.54
CA VAL A 430 -0.22 16.78 -18.30
C VAL A 430 0.08 17.94 -19.26
N ALA A 431 -0.94 18.46 -19.95
CA ALA A 431 -0.80 19.58 -20.86
C ALA A 431 -0.31 20.86 -20.15
N ASP A 432 -0.74 21.09 -18.92
CA ASP A 432 -0.34 22.27 -18.12
C ASP A 432 1.14 22.23 -17.66
N HIS A 433 1.90 21.15 -17.90
CA HIS A 433 3.26 20.93 -17.35
C HIS A 433 4.41 20.93 -18.40
N ASP A 434 4.25 21.54 -19.58
CA ASP A 434 5.31 21.84 -20.58
C ASP A 434 6.41 20.74 -20.74
N GLY A 435 6.01 19.47 -20.80
CA GLY A 435 6.81 18.37 -21.37
C GLY A 435 7.40 17.36 -20.38
N ILE A 436 7.66 17.67 -19.11
CA ILE A 436 8.10 16.68 -18.12
C ILE A 436 7.40 16.92 -16.78
N LEU A 437 6.48 16.01 -16.45
CA LEU A 437 5.80 16.00 -15.15
C LEU A 437 6.82 15.94 -13.99
N PRO A 438 6.57 16.65 -12.88
CA PRO A 438 7.45 16.60 -11.71
C PRO A 438 7.61 15.17 -11.17
N ARG A 439 8.86 14.78 -10.84
CA ARG A 439 9.18 13.45 -10.28
C ARG A 439 8.25 13.08 -9.12
N MET A 440 8.02 14.05 -8.24
CA MET A 440 7.29 13.90 -6.99
C MET A 440 6.03 13.04 -7.14
N THR A 441 5.10 13.39 -8.03
CA THR A 441 3.80 12.69 -8.09
C THR A 441 3.76 11.53 -9.10
N LEU A 442 4.90 11.20 -9.71
CA LEU A 442 4.94 10.40 -10.92
C LEU A 442 4.45 8.97 -10.70
N GLY A 443 4.79 8.34 -9.57
CA GLY A 443 4.30 7.01 -9.22
C GLY A 443 2.76 6.97 -9.09
N ARG A 444 2.14 8.03 -8.56
CA ARG A 444 0.68 8.13 -8.46
C ARG A 444 0.02 8.39 -9.80
N LEU A 445 0.60 9.29 -10.59
CA LEU A 445 0.13 9.57 -11.94
C LEU A 445 0.24 8.33 -12.83
N MET A 446 1.28 7.52 -12.64
CA MET A 446 1.45 6.23 -13.30
C MET A 446 0.29 5.27 -12.96
N SER A 447 -0.03 5.07 -11.68
CA SER A 447 -1.19 4.24 -11.29
C SER A 447 -2.53 4.81 -11.78
N THR A 448 -2.67 6.13 -11.79
CA THR A 448 -3.87 6.82 -12.30
C THR A 448 -4.02 6.58 -13.80
N ALA A 449 -2.93 6.74 -14.55
CA ALA A 449 -2.88 6.53 -15.99
C ALA A 449 -3.14 5.07 -16.35
N GLU A 450 -2.65 4.11 -15.56
CA GLU A 450 -2.96 2.69 -15.73
C GLU A 450 -4.48 2.42 -15.63
N LEU A 451 -5.14 2.95 -14.59
CA LEU A 451 -6.59 2.82 -14.43
C LEU A 451 -7.39 3.51 -15.55
N CYS A 452 -6.86 4.61 -16.08
CA CYS A 452 -7.49 5.37 -17.16
C CYS A 452 -7.21 4.79 -18.56
N GLY A 453 -6.20 3.94 -18.71
CA GLY A 453 -5.70 3.52 -20.02
C GLY A 453 -4.94 4.62 -20.77
N GLU A 454 -4.18 5.45 -20.04
CA GLU A 454 -3.51 6.67 -20.53
C GLU A 454 -2.00 6.69 -20.22
N VAL A 455 -1.39 5.51 -20.01
CA VAL A 455 0.03 5.38 -19.63
C VAL A 455 1.00 6.12 -20.54
N PRO A 456 0.82 6.16 -21.87
CA PRO A 456 1.71 6.91 -22.77
C PRO A 456 1.88 8.40 -22.40
N LEU A 457 0.91 9.02 -21.72
CA LEU A 457 1.04 10.40 -21.23
C LEU A 457 2.15 10.56 -20.17
N ILE A 458 2.46 9.50 -19.43
CA ILE A 458 3.36 9.53 -18.27
C ILE A 458 4.76 9.00 -18.63
N LEU A 459 4.86 8.14 -19.66
CA LEU A 459 6.11 7.50 -20.06
C LEU A 459 7.27 8.47 -20.35
N PRO A 460 7.09 9.65 -20.99
CA PRO A 460 8.19 10.58 -21.21
C PRO A 460 8.84 11.05 -19.89
N ALA A 461 8.01 11.43 -18.92
CA ALA A 461 8.48 11.83 -17.60
C ALA A 461 9.12 10.65 -16.86
N LEU A 462 8.54 9.45 -16.96
CA LEU A 462 9.08 8.24 -16.33
C LEU A 462 10.47 7.88 -16.87
N ARG A 463 10.66 7.95 -18.20
CA ARG A 463 11.96 7.76 -18.86
C ARG A 463 12.99 8.80 -18.39
N HIS A 464 12.61 10.07 -18.37
CA HIS A 464 13.48 11.15 -17.91
C HIS A 464 13.94 10.93 -16.46
N TRP A 465 12.99 10.72 -15.53
CA TRP A 465 13.32 10.59 -14.12
C TRP A 465 14.02 9.28 -13.77
N SER A 466 13.73 8.19 -14.47
CA SER A 466 14.49 6.94 -14.31
C SER A 466 15.97 7.07 -14.73
N GLN A 467 16.29 8.02 -15.61
CA GLN A 467 17.67 8.35 -15.98
C GLN A 467 18.32 9.30 -14.97
N ALA A 468 17.61 10.34 -14.53
CA ALA A 468 18.11 11.34 -13.58
C ALA A 468 18.27 10.80 -12.14
N ALA A 469 17.43 9.85 -11.74
CA ALA A 469 17.44 9.19 -10.44
C ALA A 469 17.61 7.66 -10.61
N PRO A 470 18.79 7.17 -11.04
CA PRO A 470 18.99 5.76 -11.39
C PRO A 470 18.89 4.81 -10.20
N LEU A 471 18.84 5.31 -8.96
CA LEU A 471 18.65 4.49 -7.76
C LEU A 471 17.18 4.43 -7.30
N ASP A 472 16.29 5.16 -7.97
CA ASP A 472 14.85 5.12 -7.71
C ASP A 472 14.25 3.82 -8.28
N ILE A 473 14.08 2.84 -7.41
CA ILE A 473 13.59 1.52 -7.82
C ILE A 473 12.13 1.56 -8.28
N ASP A 474 11.29 2.43 -7.72
CA ASP A 474 9.88 2.46 -8.07
C ASP A 474 9.68 2.98 -9.50
N LEU A 475 10.42 4.01 -9.89
CA LEU A 475 10.40 4.52 -11.26
C LEU A 475 10.97 3.49 -12.24
N ARG A 476 12.06 2.81 -11.88
CA ARG A 476 12.65 1.74 -12.71
C ARG A 476 11.70 0.57 -12.90
N THR A 477 11.07 0.10 -11.82
CA THR A 477 10.08 -1.00 -11.87
C THR A 477 8.88 -0.61 -12.72
N ALA A 478 8.36 0.62 -12.56
CA ALA A 478 7.29 1.11 -13.40
C ALA A 478 7.71 1.18 -14.89
N LEU A 479 8.89 1.72 -15.19
CA LEU A 479 9.40 1.81 -16.56
C LEU A 479 9.58 0.41 -17.18
N HIS A 480 10.07 -0.54 -16.40
CA HIS A 480 10.23 -1.92 -16.83
C HIS A 480 8.89 -2.62 -17.10
N LYS A 481 7.88 -2.44 -16.22
CA LYS A 481 6.52 -2.99 -16.41
C LYS A 481 5.95 -2.56 -17.77
N TRP A 482 6.09 -1.28 -18.09
CA TRP A 482 5.54 -0.67 -19.30
C TRP A 482 6.49 -0.65 -20.50
N SER A 483 7.66 -1.29 -20.40
CA SER A 483 8.55 -1.47 -21.54
C SER A 483 7.95 -2.49 -22.53
N PRO A 484 7.90 -2.20 -23.83
CA PRO A 484 7.42 -3.18 -24.82
C PRO A 484 8.31 -4.43 -24.89
N ASP A 485 9.58 -4.32 -24.52
CA ASP A 485 10.55 -5.42 -24.49
C ASP A 485 10.36 -6.37 -23.29
N ASN A 486 9.64 -5.91 -22.26
CA ASN A 486 9.29 -6.78 -21.16
C ASN A 486 8.19 -7.75 -21.60
N THR A 487 8.30 -9.02 -21.23
CA THR A 487 7.32 -10.05 -21.63
C THR A 487 6.71 -10.72 -20.41
N MET A 488 5.42 -11.08 -20.49
CA MET A 488 4.75 -11.77 -19.39
C MET A 488 5.26 -13.21 -19.26
N LEU A 489 5.53 -13.87 -20.38
CA LEU A 489 6.05 -15.24 -20.41
C LEU A 489 7.58 -15.25 -20.44
N THR A 490 8.22 -15.77 -19.39
CA THR A 490 9.64 -16.12 -19.45
C THR A 490 9.79 -17.49 -20.11
N LEU A 491 10.23 -17.47 -21.36
CA LEU A 491 10.40 -18.70 -22.14
C LEU A 491 11.77 -19.33 -21.94
N GLY A 492 12.85 -18.55 -21.75
CA GLY A 492 14.21 -19.11 -21.68
C GLY A 492 14.50 -20.02 -22.88
N GLU A 493 14.99 -21.25 -22.64
CA GLU A 493 15.26 -22.26 -23.68
C GLU A 493 14.03 -23.12 -24.06
N ARG A 494 12.82 -22.75 -23.59
CA ARG A 494 11.60 -23.56 -23.83
C ARG A 494 11.23 -23.58 -25.30
N LYS A 495 10.96 -24.79 -25.80
CA LYS A 495 10.36 -25.01 -27.11
C LYS A 495 8.83 -25.03 -27.00
N PRO A 496 8.10 -24.44 -27.96
CA PRO A 496 6.66 -24.59 -28.00
C PRO A 496 6.30 -26.06 -28.24
N PHE A 497 5.20 -26.53 -27.64
CA PHE A 497 4.65 -27.84 -27.97
C PHE A 497 4.05 -27.84 -29.38
N ARG A 498 3.60 -26.67 -29.84
CA ARG A 498 3.02 -26.45 -31.17
C ARG A 498 3.14 -24.99 -31.57
N SER A 499 3.34 -24.77 -32.88
CA SER A 499 3.26 -23.45 -33.50
C SER A 499 2.20 -23.46 -34.60
N TRP A 500 1.41 -22.40 -34.72
CA TRP A 500 0.39 -22.23 -35.76
C TRP A 500 0.24 -20.76 -36.14
N ARG A 501 -0.76 -20.45 -36.98
CA ARG A 501 -1.03 -19.10 -37.46
C ARG A 501 -2.49 -18.76 -37.26
N ASP A 502 -2.74 -17.61 -36.62
CA ASP A 502 -4.08 -17.08 -36.41
C ASP A 502 -4.29 -15.83 -37.25
N ALA A 503 -5.35 -15.81 -38.06
CA ALA A 503 -5.74 -14.65 -38.84
C ALA A 503 -6.30 -13.52 -37.95
N THR A 504 -6.95 -13.88 -36.85
CA THR A 504 -7.54 -12.97 -35.85
C THR A 504 -7.51 -13.62 -34.48
N ILE A 505 -7.46 -12.84 -33.40
CA ILE A 505 -7.56 -13.33 -32.02
C ILE A 505 -8.90 -12.89 -31.42
N ASP A 506 -9.91 -13.75 -31.48
CA ASP A 506 -11.26 -13.50 -30.93
C ASP A 506 -11.81 -14.75 -30.22
N ASN A 507 -10.96 -15.43 -29.45
CA ASN A 507 -11.31 -16.67 -28.77
C ASN A 507 -12.04 -16.37 -27.45
N ARG A 508 -13.32 -16.73 -27.34
CA ARG A 508 -14.15 -16.38 -26.18
C ARG A 508 -14.19 -17.44 -25.09
N THR A 509 -14.24 -18.69 -25.50
CA THR A 509 -14.33 -19.87 -24.62
C THR A 509 -13.58 -21.04 -25.27
N LEU A 510 -13.14 -22.00 -24.48
CA LEU A 510 -12.61 -23.27 -24.99
C LEU A 510 -13.71 -24.12 -25.65
N PRO A 511 -13.35 -25.06 -26.56
CA PRO A 511 -12.02 -25.34 -27.08
C PRO A 511 -11.59 -24.34 -28.19
N TRP A 512 -10.30 -24.03 -28.28
CA TRP A 512 -9.77 -23.20 -29.36
C TRP A 512 -9.22 -24.06 -30.51
N PRO A 513 -9.35 -23.61 -31.77
CA PRO A 513 -8.70 -24.27 -32.88
C PRO A 513 -7.19 -24.40 -32.65
N ASN A 514 -6.61 -25.57 -32.89
CA ASN A 514 -5.17 -25.89 -32.73
C ASN A 514 -4.62 -25.94 -31.29
N LEU A 515 -5.46 -25.77 -30.26
CA LEU A 515 -5.07 -25.90 -28.87
C LEU A 515 -5.61 -27.20 -28.26
N GLU A 516 -4.69 -28.07 -27.81
CA GLU A 516 -5.02 -29.38 -27.23
C GLU A 516 -5.15 -29.36 -25.71
N LEU A 517 -4.68 -28.28 -25.06
CA LEU A 517 -4.71 -28.09 -23.62
C LEU A 517 -5.90 -27.24 -23.19
N SER A 518 -6.61 -27.67 -22.14
CA SER A 518 -7.72 -26.90 -21.56
C SER A 518 -7.35 -26.12 -20.31
N GLN A 519 -6.17 -26.40 -19.74
CA GLN A 519 -5.69 -25.83 -18.48
C GLN A 519 -4.17 -25.70 -18.53
N ARG A 520 -3.62 -24.79 -17.71
CA ARG A 520 -2.17 -24.65 -17.49
C ARG A 520 -1.39 -24.61 -18.82
N PHE A 521 -1.74 -23.68 -19.69
CA PHE A 521 -1.03 -23.44 -20.94
C PHE A 521 -0.75 -21.95 -21.12
N ALA A 522 0.15 -21.63 -22.03
CA ALA A 522 0.39 -20.26 -22.46
C ALA A 522 0.55 -20.19 -23.97
N ILE A 523 0.27 -19.02 -24.54
CA ILE A 523 0.43 -18.75 -25.97
C ILE A 523 1.14 -17.41 -26.13
N ARG A 524 2.13 -17.38 -27.02
CA ARG A 524 2.73 -16.12 -27.49
C ARG A 524 2.37 -15.94 -28.96
N TRP A 525 1.64 -14.87 -29.26
CA TRP A 525 1.46 -14.41 -30.63
C TRP A 525 2.49 -13.34 -30.97
N THR A 526 3.16 -13.48 -32.12
CA THR A 526 4.13 -12.50 -32.63
C THR A 526 3.82 -12.13 -34.08
N GLY A 527 4.07 -10.88 -34.43
CA GLY A 527 3.93 -10.38 -35.79
C GLY A 527 4.00 -8.86 -35.88
N ALA A 528 3.20 -8.28 -36.78
CA ALA A 528 3.08 -6.85 -36.98
C ALA A 528 1.63 -6.43 -37.21
N LEU A 529 1.29 -5.23 -36.75
CA LEU A 529 0.03 -4.54 -36.97
C LEU A 529 0.21 -3.39 -37.97
N ARG A 530 -0.67 -3.28 -38.95
CA ARG A 530 -0.73 -2.14 -39.89
C ARG A 530 -1.72 -1.07 -39.44
N ILE A 531 -1.22 0.15 -39.28
CA ILE A 531 -1.99 1.38 -39.07
C ILE A 531 -2.11 2.11 -40.42
N ASP A 532 -3.33 2.37 -40.88
CA ASP A 532 -3.57 3.09 -42.15
C ASP A 532 -3.90 4.57 -41.95
N GLN A 533 -4.65 4.88 -40.89
CA GLN A 533 -5.14 6.22 -40.62
C GLN A 533 -4.42 6.78 -39.39
N PRO A 534 -3.86 8.00 -39.46
CA PRO A 534 -3.34 8.65 -38.27
C PRO A 534 -4.48 8.93 -37.28
N GLY A 535 -4.15 8.95 -36.00
CA GLY A 535 -5.07 9.44 -34.96
C GLY A 535 -5.08 8.56 -33.71
N SER A 536 -6.13 8.75 -32.92
CA SER A 536 -6.24 8.12 -31.62
C SER A 536 -6.87 6.73 -31.70
N TYR A 537 -6.10 5.72 -31.31
CA TYR A 537 -6.54 4.34 -31.18
C TYR A 537 -6.69 3.97 -29.70
N VAL A 538 -7.64 3.10 -29.39
CA VAL A 538 -7.67 2.39 -28.10
C VAL A 538 -7.46 0.91 -28.36
N PHE A 539 -6.33 0.36 -27.93
CA PHE A 539 -6.07 -1.08 -27.96
C PHE A 539 -6.60 -1.72 -26.69
N ALA A 540 -7.10 -2.95 -26.79
CA ALA A 540 -7.57 -3.68 -25.63
C ALA A 540 -7.31 -5.18 -25.75
N THR A 541 -7.11 -5.80 -24.60
CA THR A 541 -7.13 -7.25 -24.43
C THR A 541 -8.29 -7.61 -23.52
N GLU A 542 -9.06 -8.62 -23.90
CA GLU A 542 -10.05 -9.25 -23.02
C GLU A 542 -9.62 -10.69 -22.79
N SER A 543 -9.34 -11.09 -21.55
CA SER A 543 -8.78 -12.42 -21.27
C SER A 543 -9.21 -13.03 -19.94
N ASP A 544 -9.17 -14.37 -19.91
CA ASP A 544 -9.30 -15.28 -18.76
C ASP A 544 -8.30 -16.44 -18.95
N ASP A 545 -7.24 -16.61 -18.17
CA ASP A 545 -6.68 -15.69 -17.16
C ASP A 545 -5.92 -14.50 -17.82
N GLY A 546 -4.61 -14.37 -17.61
CA GLY A 546 -3.85 -13.15 -17.87
C GLY A 546 -3.32 -13.01 -19.29
N SER A 547 -3.23 -11.77 -19.77
CA SER A 547 -2.60 -11.45 -21.06
C SER A 547 -1.77 -10.18 -21.01
N ARG A 548 -0.79 -10.04 -21.90
CA ARG A 548 -0.01 -8.80 -22.07
C ARG A 548 0.27 -8.54 -23.55
N LEU A 549 -0.16 -7.37 -24.02
CA LEU A 549 0.04 -6.91 -25.40
C LEU A 549 1.12 -5.83 -25.46
N ALA A 550 1.99 -5.91 -26.45
CA ALA A 550 2.89 -4.84 -26.87
C ALA A 550 2.69 -4.58 -28.38
N ILE A 551 2.47 -3.32 -28.77
CA ILE A 551 2.34 -2.84 -30.15
C ILE A 551 3.24 -1.61 -30.31
N GLY A 552 4.40 -1.77 -30.95
CA GLY A 552 5.43 -0.73 -30.91
C GLY A 552 5.77 -0.36 -29.46
N ASP A 553 5.58 0.91 -29.10
CA ASP A 553 5.78 1.43 -27.74
C ASP A 553 4.54 1.31 -26.82
N VAL A 554 3.41 0.83 -27.35
CA VAL A 554 2.14 0.75 -26.61
C VAL A 554 2.04 -0.60 -25.90
N VAL A 555 1.77 -0.59 -24.59
CA VAL A 555 1.58 -1.80 -23.79
C VAL A 555 0.17 -1.83 -23.20
N VAL A 556 -0.52 -2.97 -23.29
CA VAL A 556 -1.74 -3.28 -22.52
C VAL A 556 -1.41 -4.44 -21.59
N ASP A 557 -1.43 -4.18 -20.29
CA ASP A 557 -1.16 -5.18 -19.26
C ASP A 557 -2.47 -5.67 -18.63
N ASN A 558 -2.80 -6.94 -18.86
CA ASN A 558 -3.90 -7.67 -18.25
C ASN A 558 -3.36 -8.92 -17.51
N SER A 559 -2.18 -8.84 -16.91
CA SER A 559 -1.54 -9.97 -16.25
C SER A 559 -2.25 -10.42 -14.96
N GLY A 560 -1.91 -11.62 -14.50
CA GLY A 560 -2.44 -12.24 -13.27
C GLY A 560 -3.62 -13.18 -13.52
N ASN A 561 -4.12 -13.80 -12.45
CA ASN A 561 -5.26 -14.72 -12.52
C ASN A 561 -6.57 -13.97 -12.27
N HIS A 562 -7.53 -14.16 -13.16
CA HIS A 562 -8.83 -13.49 -13.10
C HIS A 562 -9.77 -14.08 -14.14
N ALA A 563 -11.07 -14.06 -13.82
CA ALA A 563 -12.10 -14.27 -14.83
C ALA A 563 -12.01 -13.25 -15.98
N MET A 564 -12.70 -13.56 -17.08
CA MET A 564 -12.74 -12.73 -18.29
C MET A 564 -12.92 -11.23 -17.97
N ARG A 565 -11.89 -10.44 -18.27
CA ARG A 565 -11.92 -8.99 -18.07
C ARG A 565 -11.18 -8.25 -19.17
N ILE A 566 -11.61 -7.02 -19.41
CA ILE A 566 -11.00 -6.12 -20.39
C ILE A 566 -10.02 -5.14 -19.74
N ARG A 567 -8.86 -4.97 -20.40
CA ARG A 567 -7.90 -3.89 -20.16
C ARG A 567 -7.63 -3.17 -21.46
N ARG A 568 -7.40 -1.86 -21.40
CA ARG A 568 -7.29 -1.00 -22.58
C ARG A 568 -6.19 0.05 -22.41
N MET A 569 -5.64 0.49 -23.54
CA MET A 569 -4.65 1.57 -23.62
C MET A 569 -4.94 2.46 -24.82
N ARG A 570 -4.93 3.78 -24.60
CA ARG A 570 -5.02 4.78 -25.65
C ARG A 570 -3.63 5.11 -26.18
N ALA A 571 -3.52 5.28 -27.49
CA ALA A 571 -2.31 5.77 -28.15
C ALA A 571 -2.65 6.56 -29.41
N ASP A 572 -1.92 7.65 -29.64
CA ASP A 572 -1.97 8.39 -30.90
C ASP A 572 -0.88 7.83 -31.82
N LEU A 573 -1.28 7.38 -33.02
CA LEU A 573 -0.41 6.65 -33.94
C LEU A 573 -0.40 7.30 -35.33
N GLU A 574 0.73 7.18 -36.01
CA GLU A 574 0.91 7.50 -37.42
C GLU A 574 0.76 6.23 -38.30
N PRO A 575 0.46 6.38 -39.61
CA PRO A 575 0.40 5.25 -40.52
C PRO A 575 1.73 4.48 -40.60
N GLY A 576 1.66 3.16 -40.64
CA GLY A 576 2.83 2.29 -40.72
C GLY A 576 2.63 0.91 -40.12
N TRP A 577 3.66 0.08 -40.18
CA TRP A 577 3.71 -1.22 -39.53
C TRP A 577 4.37 -1.11 -38.16
N LEU A 578 3.73 -1.69 -37.14
CA LEU A 578 4.22 -1.73 -35.77
C LEU A 578 4.44 -3.20 -35.35
N PRO A 579 5.56 -3.54 -34.69
CA PRO A 579 5.75 -4.90 -34.16
C PRO A 579 4.69 -5.19 -33.09
N LEU A 580 4.19 -6.42 -33.06
CA LEU A 580 3.15 -6.86 -32.14
C LEU A 580 3.59 -8.15 -31.44
N THR A 581 3.50 -8.15 -30.10
CA THR A 581 3.61 -9.35 -29.27
C THR A 581 2.41 -9.41 -28.32
N LEU A 582 1.70 -10.52 -28.28
CA LEU A 582 0.65 -10.80 -27.30
C LEU A 582 1.01 -12.08 -26.56
N ASP A 583 1.25 -11.96 -25.26
CA ASP A 583 1.38 -13.09 -24.35
C ASP A 583 0.02 -13.39 -23.70
N PHE A 584 -0.31 -14.66 -23.55
CA PHE A 584 -1.47 -15.15 -22.79
C PHE A 584 -1.09 -16.36 -21.94
N ALA A 585 -1.60 -16.43 -20.72
CA ALA A 585 -1.39 -17.53 -19.80
C ALA A 585 -2.71 -17.94 -19.17
N GLN A 586 -3.06 -19.22 -19.29
CA GLN A 586 -4.20 -19.84 -18.62
C GLN A 586 -3.71 -20.67 -17.44
N GLY A 587 -4.21 -20.38 -16.23
CA GLY A 587 -3.91 -21.13 -15.03
C GLY A 587 -4.94 -22.23 -14.76
N GLY A 588 -6.22 -21.85 -14.67
CA GLY A 588 -7.31 -22.67 -14.15
C GLY A 588 -8.70 -22.17 -14.58
N GLY A 589 -9.68 -23.06 -14.81
CA GLY A 589 -11.07 -22.66 -15.04
C GLY A 589 -11.42 -22.42 -16.52
N GLU A 590 -12.29 -21.45 -16.80
CA GLU A 590 -12.62 -21.08 -18.19
C GLU A 590 -11.47 -20.32 -18.85
N ALA A 591 -11.41 -20.30 -20.19
CA ALA A 591 -10.35 -19.57 -20.89
C ALA A 591 -10.87 -18.75 -22.08
N GLY A 592 -10.42 -17.50 -22.16
CA GLY A 592 -10.75 -16.54 -23.21
C GLY A 592 -9.55 -15.63 -23.51
N CYS A 593 -9.32 -15.27 -24.77
CA CYS A 593 -8.36 -14.24 -25.15
C CYS A 593 -8.77 -13.57 -26.47
N ARG A 594 -8.91 -12.25 -26.43
CA ARG A 594 -9.33 -11.42 -27.57
C ARG A 594 -8.41 -10.21 -27.71
N LEU A 595 -8.00 -9.93 -28.95
CA LEU A 595 -7.22 -8.75 -29.33
C LEU A 595 -8.14 -7.74 -30.03
N LEU A 596 -8.39 -6.62 -29.36
CA LEU A 596 -9.40 -5.65 -29.75
C LEU A 596 -8.77 -4.27 -30.00
N TRP A 597 -9.43 -3.46 -30.81
CA TRP A 597 -9.11 -2.04 -30.96
C TRP A 597 -10.36 -1.18 -31.18
N LEU A 598 -10.23 0.11 -30.92
CA LEU A 598 -11.15 1.16 -31.34
C LEU A 598 -10.34 2.10 -32.24
N PRO A 599 -10.53 2.03 -33.57
CA PRO A 599 -9.84 2.93 -34.48
C PRO A 599 -10.43 4.36 -34.42
N PRO A 600 -9.71 5.37 -34.95
CA PRO A 600 -10.22 6.74 -35.08
C PRO A 600 -11.62 6.77 -35.72
N GLY A 601 -12.55 7.50 -35.08
CA GLY A 601 -13.93 7.63 -35.56
C GLY A 601 -14.83 6.41 -35.33
N GLY A 602 -14.31 5.31 -34.76
CA GLY A 602 -15.12 4.16 -34.36
C GLY A 602 -16.01 4.45 -33.15
N THR A 603 -17.02 3.60 -32.93
CA THR A 603 -17.99 3.75 -31.83
C THR A 603 -17.89 2.67 -30.75
N GLY A 604 -17.04 1.66 -30.93
CA GLY A 604 -16.85 0.56 -29.98
C GLY A 604 -15.64 -0.31 -30.29
N LEU A 605 -15.17 -1.05 -29.29
CA LEU A 605 -14.06 -1.99 -29.44
C LEU A 605 -14.48 -3.17 -30.32
N VAL A 606 -13.67 -3.46 -31.35
CA VAL A 606 -13.86 -4.57 -32.28
C VAL A 606 -12.58 -5.40 -32.40
N PRO A 607 -12.65 -6.71 -32.77
CA PRO A 607 -11.46 -7.48 -33.06
C PRO A 607 -10.61 -6.82 -34.15
N ILE A 608 -9.28 -6.90 -34.02
CA ILE A 608 -8.39 -6.39 -35.07
C ILE A 608 -8.58 -7.25 -36.33
N PRO A 609 -8.92 -6.65 -37.49
CA PRO A 609 -9.16 -7.39 -38.72
C PRO A 609 -7.91 -8.11 -39.24
N ALA A 610 -8.09 -9.26 -39.90
CA ALA A 610 -6.99 -10.09 -40.39
C ALA A 610 -6.08 -9.38 -41.41
N ASP A 611 -6.63 -8.47 -42.22
CA ASP A 611 -5.88 -7.67 -43.21
C ASP A 611 -5.03 -6.55 -42.55
N ARG A 612 -5.08 -6.44 -41.23
CA ARG A 612 -4.23 -5.57 -40.41
C ARG A 612 -3.10 -6.32 -39.74
N LEU A 613 -3.10 -7.65 -39.75
CA LEU A 613 -2.12 -8.49 -39.06
C LEU A 613 -1.28 -9.27 -40.07
N ALA A 614 0.03 -9.33 -39.83
CA ALA A 614 0.95 -10.13 -40.61
C ALA A 614 2.09 -10.67 -39.73
N GLU A 615 2.79 -11.71 -40.20
CA GLU A 615 3.97 -12.26 -39.50
C GLU A 615 5.10 -11.22 -39.36
N ARG A 616 5.18 -10.32 -40.34
CA ARG A 616 6.08 -9.17 -40.44
C ARG A 616 5.49 -8.22 -41.49
N ALA A 617 6.01 -7.00 -41.62
CA ALA A 617 5.47 -5.99 -42.55
C ALA A 617 5.20 -6.48 -43.98
N ASP A 618 6.06 -7.38 -44.51
CA ASP A 618 5.93 -7.99 -45.85
C ASP A 618 5.62 -9.50 -45.80
N GLY A 619 5.18 -9.99 -44.65
CA GLY A 619 4.92 -11.39 -44.39
C GLY A 619 3.52 -11.84 -44.78
N PRO A 620 3.28 -13.16 -44.76
CA PRO A 620 1.92 -13.70 -44.86
C PRO A 620 1.02 -13.17 -43.74
N ALA A 621 -0.27 -13.03 -44.05
CA ALA A 621 -1.28 -12.51 -43.13
C ALA A 621 -1.41 -13.35 -41.85
N GLY A 622 -1.88 -12.72 -40.76
CA GLY A 622 -2.03 -13.34 -39.45
C GLY A 622 -0.77 -13.36 -38.60
N LEU A 623 -0.94 -13.66 -37.31
CA LEU A 623 0.12 -13.73 -36.31
C LEU A 623 0.63 -15.16 -36.15
N VAL A 624 1.91 -15.32 -35.83
CA VAL A 624 2.50 -16.62 -35.46
C VAL A 624 2.21 -16.88 -33.99
N ALA A 625 1.57 -18.00 -33.69
CA ALA A 625 1.18 -18.42 -32.35
C ALA A 625 2.05 -19.59 -31.90
N ASP A 626 2.73 -19.45 -30.76
CA ASP A 626 3.53 -20.49 -30.12
C ASP A 626 2.89 -20.92 -28.80
N GLY A 627 2.50 -22.18 -28.69
CA GLY A 627 1.86 -22.77 -27.51
C GLY A 627 2.85 -23.45 -26.56
N PHE A 628 2.67 -23.25 -25.25
CA PHE A 628 3.53 -23.79 -24.19
C PHE A 628 2.71 -24.47 -23.08
N ASP A 629 3.18 -25.61 -22.58
CA ASP A 629 2.64 -26.29 -21.39
C ASP A 629 3.19 -25.66 -20.09
N GLN A 630 2.31 -25.36 -19.12
CA GLN A 630 2.60 -24.72 -17.83
C GLN A 630 2.31 -25.61 -16.60
N THR A 631 2.08 -26.92 -16.77
CA THR A 631 1.60 -27.82 -15.69
C THR A 631 2.42 -27.87 -14.40
N ASN A 632 3.72 -27.55 -14.44
CA ASN A 632 4.67 -27.64 -13.32
C ASN A 632 5.48 -26.35 -13.05
N ARG A 633 4.96 -25.15 -13.38
CA ARG A 633 5.82 -23.97 -13.54
C ARG A 633 5.28 -22.68 -12.90
N PRO A 634 6.20 -21.75 -12.55
CA PRO A 634 5.82 -20.48 -11.93
C PRO A 634 4.89 -19.66 -12.79
N ARG A 635 4.01 -18.92 -12.11
CA ARG A 635 2.95 -18.11 -12.72
C ARG A 635 3.49 -16.88 -13.46
N THR A 636 4.71 -16.45 -13.14
CA THR A 636 5.35 -15.25 -13.70
C THR A 636 6.82 -15.50 -14.04
N GLY A 637 7.38 -14.57 -14.82
CA GLY A 637 8.74 -14.65 -15.33
C GLY A 637 9.88 -14.38 -14.33
N GLY A 638 9.61 -13.71 -13.21
CA GLY A 638 10.60 -13.22 -12.25
C GLY A 638 11.62 -12.22 -12.83
N PRO A 639 12.58 -11.73 -12.02
CA PRO A 639 13.56 -10.75 -12.49
C PRO A 639 14.60 -11.40 -13.41
N ASN A 640 15.00 -10.66 -14.44
CA ASN A 640 16.05 -11.03 -15.39
C ASN A 640 17.47 -10.83 -14.82
N ALA A 641 18.49 -11.22 -15.59
CA ALA A 641 19.89 -11.15 -15.16
C ALA A 641 20.37 -9.72 -14.85
N GLU A 642 19.90 -8.71 -15.59
CA GLU A 642 20.26 -7.31 -15.37
C GLU A 642 19.66 -6.78 -14.06
N GLN A 643 18.38 -7.06 -13.81
CA GLN A 643 17.70 -6.70 -12.55
C GLN A 643 18.40 -7.34 -11.35
N LEU A 644 18.79 -8.61 -11.45
CA LEU A 644 19.54 -9.31 -10.41
C LEU A 644 20.93 -8.71 -10.18
N ALA A 645 21.64 -8.35 -11.26
CA ALA A 645 22.95 -7.69 -11.15
C ALA A 645 22.84 -6.32 -10.48
N TYR A 646 21.83 -5.53 -10.86
CA TYR A 646 21.53 -4.25 -10.24
C TYR A 646 21.24 -4.38 -8.75
N ALA A 647 20.36 -5.32 -8.36
CA ALA A 647 20.02 -5.53 -6.97
C ALA A 647 21.24 -6.00 -6.14
N ARG A 648 22.08 -6.89 -6.69
CA ARG A 648 23.31 -7.34 -6.04
C ARG A 648 24.36 -6.24 -5.87
N ALA A 649 24.36 -5.23 -6.74
CA ALA A 649 25.25 -4.07 -6.61
C ALA A 649 24.84 -3.12 -5.47
N LEU A 650 23.62 -3.26 -4.92
CA LEU A 650 23.04 -2.38 -3.90
C LEU A 650 22.58 -3.14 -2.64
N PRO A 651 23.45 -3.92 -1.96
CA PRO A 651 23.04 -4.76 -0.82
C PRO A 651 22.47 -3.97 0.35
N TRP A 652 22.83 -2.69 0.50
CA TRP A 652 22.31 -1.81 1.55
C TRP A 652 20.87 -1.30 1.28
N HIS A 653 20.41 -1.37 0.02
CA HIS A 653 19.13 -0.81 -0.37
C HIS A 653 17.99 -1.80 -0.08
N LEU A 654 17.49 -1.79 1.16
CA LEU A 654 16.52 -2.79 1.66
C LEU A 654 15.27 -2.95 0.76
N ARG A 655 14.72 -1.86 0.21
CA ARG A 655 13.58 -1.92 -0.71
C ARG A 655 13.90 -2.65 -2.01
N VAL A 656 15.06 -2.42 -2.63
CA VAL A 656 15.54 -3.14 -3.82
C VAL A 656 15.70 -4.63 -3.50
N GLN A 657 16.33 -4.95 -2.37
CA GLN A 657 16.47 -6.35 -1.93
C GLN A 657 15.09 -7.00 -1.72
N HIS A 658 14.16 -6.29 -1.09
CA HIS A 658 12.84 -6.81 -0.77
C HIS A 658 11.98 -7.04 -2.02
N LEU A 659 11.93 -6.07 -2.94
CA LEU A 659 11.19 -6.19 -4.19
C LEU A 659 11.75 -7.33 -5.05
N THR A 660 13.07 -7.37 -5.24
CA THR A 660 13.73 -8.44 -6.01
C THR A 660 13.50 -9.82 -5.38
N GLY A 661 13.60 -9.90 -4.05
CA GLY A 661 13.31 -11.13 -3.30
C GLY A 661 11.85 -11.60 -3.48
N ASN A 662 10.89 -10.68 -3.46
CA ASN A 662 9.48 -11.02 -3.70
C ASN A 662 9.21 -11.44 -5.15
N GLU A 663 9.77 -10.75 -6.16
CA GLU A 663 9.62 -11.16 -7.56
C GLU A 663 10.19 -12.57 -7.81
N LEU A 664 11.34 -12.90 -7.20
CA LEU A 664 11.90 -14.25 -7.22
C LEU A 664 11.00 -15.25 -6.49
N TRP A 665 10.43 -14.85 -5.35
CA TRP A 665 9.53 -15.69 -4.57
C TRP A 665 8.25 -16.03 -5.36
N GLU A 666 7.62 -15.04 -6.01
CA GLU A 666 6.45 -15.23 -6.89
C GLU A 666 6.77 -16.09 -8.13
N ALA A 667 8.02 -16.02 -8.60
CA ALA A 667 8.54 -16.89 -9.65
C ALA A 667 8.98 -18.28 -9.14
N ASN A 668 8.65 -18.65 -7.89
CA ASN A 668 9.04 -19.91 -7.24
C ASN A 668 10.57 -20.17 -7.21
N ARG A 669 11.40 -19.13 -7.32
CA ARG A 669 12.88 -19.18 -7.25
C ARG A 669 13.35 -18.99 -5.81
N TYR A 670 12.84 -19.81 -4.91
CA TYR A 670 12.99 -19.62 -3.45
C TYR A 670 14.45 -19.57 -2.95
N PRO A 671 15.39 -20.41 -3.41
CA PRO A 671 16.78 -20.32 -2.97
C PRO A 671 17.45 -19.00 -3.33
N GLU A 672 17.13 -18.43 -4.50
CA GLU A 672 17.62 -17.11 -4.90
C GLU A 672 16.93 -16.01 -4.12
N ALA A 673 15.61 -16.07 -3.95
CA ALA A 673 14.85 -15.12 -3.14
C ALA A 673 15.41 -15.04 -1.70
N LEU A 674 15.77 -16.19 -1.12
CA LEU A 674 16.37 -16.31 0.20
C LEU A 674 17.67 -15.50 0.34
N THR A 675 18.50 -15.41 -0.70
CA THR A 675 19.74 -14.62 -0.61
C THR A 675 19.45 -13.14 -0.36
N PHE A 676 18.43 -12.59 -1.03
CA PHE A 676 18.01 -11.20 -0.87
C PHE A 676 17.37 -10.95 0.51
N PHE A 677 16.49 -11.85 0.96
CA PHE A 677 15.89 -11.73 2.29
C PHE A 677 16.93 -11.86 3.42
N ARG A 678 17.94 -12.72 3.27
CA ARG A 678 19.06 -12.80 4.23
C ARG A 678 19.87 -11.51 4.28
N THR A 679 20.19 -10.91 3.14
CA THR A 679 20.85 -9.59 3.09
C THR A 679 20.05 -8.54 3.87
N ILE A 680 18.73 -8.50 3.74
CA ILE A 680 17.89 -7.59 4.54
C ILE A 680 18.07 -7.85 6.05
N LEU A 681 18.06 -9.12 6.47
CA LEU A 681 18.17 -9.50 7.88
C LEU A 681 19.55 -9.26 8.49
N GLU A 682 20.62 -9.20 7.69
CA GLU A 682 21.95 -8.78 8.13
C GLU A 682 21.96 -7.31 8.55
N PHE A 683 21.19 -6.47 7.85
CA PHE A 683 21.10 -5.03 8.11
C PHE A 683 19.99 -4.67 9.10
N ASN A 684 18.85 -5.36 9.04
CA ASN A 684 17.70 -5.15 9.90
C ASN A 684 17.12 -6.51 10.36
N PRO A 685 17.60 -7.04 11.50
CA PRO A 685 17.16 -8.31 12.04
C PRO A 685 15.64 -8.40 12.32
N GLU A 686 14.98 -7.27 12.62
CA GLU A 686 13.55 -7.23 12.95
C GLU A 686 12.66 -6.97 11.71
N HIS A 687 13.23 -6.98 10.50
CA HIS A 687 12.48 -6.74 9.27
C HIS A 687 11.56 -7.92 8.93
N HIS A 688 10.34 -7.65 8.47
CA HIS A 688 9.35 -8.66 8.04
C HIS A 688 9.82 -9.63 6.92
N ALA A 689 11.01 -9.41 6.37
CA ALA A 689 11.69 -10.33 5.45
C ALA A 689 12.04 -11.67 6.14
N GLY A 690 12.13 -11.70 7.48
CA GLY A 690 12.29 -12.93 8.26
C GLY A 690 11.24 -13.99 7.93
N ARG A 691 9.98 -13.56 7.75
CA ARG A 691 8.88 -14.41 7.32
C ARG A 691 9.12 -15.00 5.94
N ARG A 692 9.47 -14.15 4.98
CA ARG A 692 9.71 -14.57 3.60
C ARG A 692 10.91 -15.51 3.50
N ALA A 693 11.96 -15.29 4.28
CA ALA A 693 13.12 -16.17 4.33
C ALA A 693 12.79 -17.56 4.91
N SER A 694 11.99 -17.66 5.98
CA SER A 694 11.58 -18.97 6.53
C SER A 694 10.67 -19.72 5.55
N GLN A 695 9.80 -18.99 4.88
CA GLN A 695 8.96 -19.47 3.80
C GLN A 695 9.75 -19.99 2.60
N CYS A 696 10.78 -19.27 2.13
CA CYS A 696 11.65 -19.76 1.06
C CYS A 696 12.28 -21.11 1.41
N LEU A 697 12.70 -21.29 2.66
CA LEU A 697 13.27 -22.55 3.13
C LEU A 697 12.22 -23.68 3.14
N LEU A 698 11.00 -23.40 3.61
CA LEU A 698 9.92 -24.39 3.66
C LEU A 698 9.34 -24.75 2.27
N TRP A 699 9.32 -23.81 1.33
CA TRP A 699 8.77 -24.00 -0.01
C TRP A 699 9.80 -24.40 -1.06
N SER A 700 11.09 -24.43 -0.71
CA SER A 700 12.11 -25.04 -1.56
C SER A 700 11.84 -26.53 -1.75
N ASP A 701 12.30 -27.09 -2.88
CA ASP A 701 12.25 -28.51 -3.16
C ASP A 701 13.69 -29.08 -3.24
N PRO A 702 14.13 -29.88 -2.27
CA PRO A 702 13.41 -30.30 -1.06
C PRO A 702 13.32 -29.17 0.02
N PRO A 703 12.35 -29.24 0.95
CA PRO A 703 12.22 -28.26 2.04
C PRO A 703 13.37 -28.29 3.06
N GLU A 704 13.90 -27.12 3.44
CA GLU A 704 14.91 -26.94 4.50
C GLU A 704 14.27 -26.58 5.86
N VAL A 705 13.60 -27.55 6.47
CA VAL A 705 12.80 -27.35 7.71
C VAL A 705 13.64 -26.88 8.90
N ASP A 706 14.85 -27.42 9.09
CA ASP A 706 15.74 -27.03 10.19
C ASP A 706 16.15 -25.56 10.12
N GLY A 707 16.52 -25.11 8.91
CA GLY A 707 16.86 -23.71 8.66
C GLY A 707 15.69 -22.78 8.93
N ALA A 708 14.47 -23.18 8.53
CA ALA A 708 13.26 -22.40 8.75
C ALA A 708 12.97 -22.24 10.26
N ILE A 709 13.04 -23.33 11.03
CA ILE A 709 12.81 -23.31 12.49
C ILE A 709 13.89 -22.49 13.20
N ALA A 710 15.15 -22.62 12.79
CA ALA A 710 16.25 -21.82 13.35
C ALA A 710 16.02 -20.31 13.13
N LEU A 711 15.51 -19.93 11.95
CA LEU A 711 15.18 -18.54 11.65
C LEU A 711 13.98 -18.05 12.47
N MET A 712 12.90 -18.84 12.58
CA MET A 712 11.73 -18.52 13.40
C MET A 712 12.10 -18.37 14.88
N ARG A 713 13.04 -19.18 15.40
CA ARG A 713 13.56 -19.05 16.76
C ARG A 713 14.30 -17.74 16.99
N LYS A 714 15.07 -17.31 15.98
CA LYS A 714 15.81 -16.04 16.02
C LYS A 714 14.87 -14.83 15.90
N HIS A 715 13.77 -14.99 15.17
CA HIS A 715 12.81 -13.93 14.83
C HIS A 715 11.35 -14.37 15.08
N PRO A 716 10.94 -14.54 16.35
CA PRO A 716 9.67 -15.18 16.71
C PRO A 716 8.42 -14.37 16.31
N ASP A 717 8.56 -13.06 16.14
CA ASP A 717 7.46 -12.16 15.77
C ASP A 717 7.18 -12.16 14.25
N LEU A 718 7.99 -12.88 13.45
CA LEU A 718 8.04 -12.79 12.00
C LEU A 718 7.72 -14.13 11.29
N TRP A 719 6.81 -14.94 11.83
CA TRP A 719 6.64 -16.34 11.42
C TRP A 719 5.52 -16.59 10.38
N ALA A 720 4.36 -15.91 10.43
CA ALA A 720 3.26 -16.09 9.45
C ALA A 720 2.24 -14.92 9.42
N ASN A 721 1.38 -14.86 8.38
CA ASN A 721 0.18 -14.01 8.29
C ASN A 721 -1.03 -14.84 7.80
N GLY A 722 -2.26 -14.32 7.92
CA GLY A 722 -3.49 -15.08 7.74
C GLY A 722 -3.66 -15.87 6.43
N TRP A 723 -3.21 -15.33 5.29
CA TRP A 723 -3.40 -15.99 3.99
C TRP A 723 -2.38 -17.10 3.69
N GLU A 724 -1.19 -17.04 4.29
CA GLU A 724 -0.09 -17.98 4.03
C GLU A 724 0.14 -18.95 5.20
N LEU A 725 -0.52 -18.68 6.35
CA LEU A 725 -0.44 -19.45 7.58
C LEU A 725 -0.69 -20.94 7.35
N THR A 726 -1.77 -21.28 6.64
CA THR A 726 -2.18 -22.66 6.38
C THR A 726 -1.08 -23.44 5.67
N SER A 727 -0.48 -22.86 4.63
CA SER A 727 0.57 -23.51 3.84
C SER A 727 1.81 -23.79 4.69
N THR A 728 2.25 -22.80 5.48
CA THR A 728 3.37 -22.95 6.42
C THR A 728 3.09 -24.05 7.45
N VAL A 729 1.91 -24.02 8.07
CA VAL A 729 1.48 -25.00 9.08
C VAL A 729 1.45 -26.40 8.47
N ASN A 730 0.84 -26.58 7.29
CA ASN A 730 0.72 -27.88 6.65
C ASN A 730 2.08 -28.48 6.26
N LEU A 731 3.05 -27.67 5.83
CA LEU A 731 4.41 -28.16 5.57
C LEU A 731 5.12 -28.62 6.84
N LEU A 732 4.96 -27.86 7.93
CA LEU A 732 5.52 -28.23 9.24
C LEU A 732 4.84 -29.47 9.85
N ARG A 733 3.52 -29.62 9.66
CA ARG A 733 2.76 -30.83 10.01
C ARG A 733 3.26 -32.02 9.20
N ARG A 734 3.43 -31.88 7.88
CA ARG A 734 3.99 -32.93 7.00
C ARG A 734 5.38 -33.38 7.43
N ALA A 735 6.20 -32.44 7.90
CA ALA A 735 7.53 -32.73 8.44
C ALA A 735 7.48 -33.34 9.86
N GLY A 736 6.34 -33.29 10.56
CA GLY A 736 6.20 -33.70 11.96
C GLY A 736 6.92 -32.77 12.95
N ARG A 737 7.15 -31.50 12.57
CA ARG A 737 7.98 -30.53 13.31
C ARG A 737 7.22 -29.32 13.81
N LEU A 738 5.88 -29.28 13.67
CA LEU A 738 5.07 -28.11 14.06
C LEU A 738 5.24 -27.72 15.53
N GLN A 739 5.40 -28.70 16.44
CA GLN A 739 5.60 -28.39 17.85
C GLN A 739 6.91 -27.66 18.13
N GLU A 740 7.97 -27.93 17.37
CA GLU A 740 9.24 -27.21 17.55
C GLU A 740 9.13 -25.73 17.19
N VAL A 741 8.18 -25.35 16.33
CA VAL A 741 7.85 -23.96 16.05
C VAL A 741 7.12 -23.33 17.24
N VAL A 742 6.16 -24.06 17.83
CA VAL A 742 5.49 -23.62 19.07
C VAL A 742 6.51 -23.41 20.20
N ASP A 743 7.49 -24.31 20.34
CA ASP A 743 8.56 -24.22 21.34
C ASP A 743 9.54 -23.08 21.03
N ALA A 744 9.91 -22.91 19.76
CA ALA A 744 10.84 -21.86 19.32
C ALA A 744 10.29 -20.44 19.52
N ILE A 745 8.98 -20.25 19.29
CA ILE A 745 8.31 -18.95 19.41
C ILE A 745 7.82 -18.71 20.85
N GLY A 746 7.30 -19.74 21.50
CA GLY A 746 6.86 -19.71 22.89
C GLY A 746 5.79 -18.64 23.18
N ALA A 747 5.89 -18.00 24.34
CA ALA A 747 4.93 -16.97 24.78
C ALA A 747 5.13 -15.59 24.12
N ARG A 748 6.22 -15.40 23.36
CA ARG A 748 6.58 -14.10 22.76
C ARG A 748 5.53 -13.60 21.77
N ASN A 749 4.81 -14.53 21.16
CA ASN A 749 3.75 -14.22 20.22
C ASN A 749 2.33 -14.46 20.77
N SER A 750 2.15 -14.40 22.10
CA SER A 750 0.84 -14.57 22.74
C SER A 750 -0.20 -13.51 22.34
N ASN A 751 0.24 -12.40 21.73
CA ASN A 751 -0.63 -11.34 21.20
C ASN A 751 -1.02 -11.55 19.72
N ASP A 752 -0.45 -12.53 19.03
CA ASP A 752 -0.85 -12.87 17.66
C ASP A 752 -2.20 -13.56 17.68
N ILE A 753 -3.13 -12.94 16.96
CA ILE A 753 -4.54 -13.26 16.96
C ILE A 753 -4.83 -14.62 16.31
N LEU A 754 -3.90 -15.13 15.48
CA LEU A 754 -3.99 -16.43 14.81
C LEU A 754 -3.12 -17.50 15.49
N TRP A 755 -2.36 -17.15 16.53
CA TRP A 755 -1.57 -18.12 17.31
C TRP A 755 -2.37 -19.30 17.88
N PRO A 756 -3.66 -19.14 18.29
CA PRO A 756 -4.46 -20.28 18.72
C PRO A 756 -4.64 -21.36 17.64
N TYR A 757 -4.67 -21.00 16.35
CA TYR A 757 -4.74 -21.98 15.26
C TYR A 757 -3.56 -22.95 15.32
N VAL A 758 -2.34 -22.42 15.47
CA VAL A 758 -1.11 -23.23 15.42
C VAL A 758 -0.89 -24.04 16.68
N ARG A 759 -1.19 -23.48 17.85
CA ARG A 759 -1.18 -24.27 19.09
C ARG A 759 -2.23 -25.37 19.05
N GLY A 760 -3.40 -25.09 18.47
CA GLY A 760 -4.48 -26.05 18.29
C GLY A 760 -4.04 -27.27 17.49
N TYR A 761 -3.55 -27.08 16.27
CA TYR A 761 -3.09 -28.18 15.42
C TYR A 761 -1.81 -28.86 15.93
N ALA A 762 -0.88 -28.12 16.55
CA ALA A 762 0.28 -28.75 17.17
C ALA A 762 -0.15 -29.70 18.31
N ALA A 763 -1.10 -29.27 19.16
CA ALA A 763 -1.65 -30.10 20.22
C ALA A 763 -2.40 -31.32 19.66
N LEU A 764 -3.20 -31.11 18.61
CA LEU A 764 -3.92 -32.18 17.91
C LEU A 764 -2.97 -33.25 17.36
N ASP A 765 -1.89 -32.85 16.69
CA ASP A 765 -0.87 -33.76 16.15
C ASP A 765 -0.13 -34.58 17.23
N ARG A 766 -0.19 -34.15 18.49
CA ARG A 766 0.37 -34.89 19.65
C ARG A 766 -0.69 -35.63 20.46
N GLY A 767 -1.93 -35.66 19.99
CA GLY A 767 -3.05 -36.28 20.71
C GLY A 767 -3.52 -35.53 21.96
N ASP A 768 -3.09 -34.28 22.18
CA ASP A 768 -3.60 -33.43 23.27
C ASP A 768 -4.90 -32.74 22.84
N LEU A 769 -5.97 -33.52 22.83
CA LEU A 769 -7.27 -33.11 22.31
C LEU A 769 -7.92 -31.96 23.11
N ARG A 770 -7.64 -31.86 24.42
CA ARG A 770 -8.22 -30.80 25.28
C ARG A 770 -7.57 -29.46 24.99
N THR A 771 -6.24 -29.43 24.90
CA THR A 771 -5.53 -28.21 24.49
C THR A 771 -5.90 -27.81 23.07
N ALA A 772 -6.03 -28.78 22.15
CA ALA A 772 -6.46 -28.51 20.78
C ALA A 772 -7.84 -27.83 20.74
N ARG A 773 -8.82 -28.37 21.47
CA ARG A 773 -10.15 -27.76 21.64
C ARG A 773 -10.06 -26.33 22.17
N ASP A 774 -9.34 -26.13 23.28
CA ASP A 774 -9.31 -24.85 23.99
C ASP A 774 -8.66 -23.75 23.14
N GLU A 775 -7.65 -24.10 22.34
CA GLU A 775 -7.00 -23.17 21.43
C GLU A 775 -7.87 -22.87 20.20
N LEU A 776 -8.42 -23.88 19.51
CA LEU A 776 -9.31 -23.66 18.37
C LEU A 776 -10.58 -22.90 18.75
N GLY A 777 -11.11 -23.13 19.97
CA GLY A 777 -12.28 -22.41 20.49
C GLY A 777 -12.09 -20.90 20.61
N LYS A 778 -10.85 -20.42 20.79
CA LYS A 778 -10.54 -18.97 20.82
C LYS A 778 -10.80 -18.28 19.47
N LEU A 779 -10.94 -19.05 18.39
CA LEU A 779 -11.21 -18.54 17.04
C LEU A 779 -12.71 -18.44 16.72
N MET A 780 -13.59 -19.05 17.52
CA MET A 780 -15.00 -19.30 17.19
C MET A 780 -15.97 -18.16 17.55
N GLY A 781 -15.49 -17.10 18.21
CA GLY A 781 -16.33 -15.96 18.59
C GLY A 781 -16.77 -15.13 17.37
N GLU A 782 -18.04 -14.78 17.30
CA GLU A 782 -18.62 -13.98 16.21
C GLU A 782 -17.93 -12.60 16.09
N GLY A 783 -17.47 -12.28 14.88
CA GLY A 783 -16.68 -11.07 14.62
C GLY A 783 -15.33 -11.06 15.33
N GLY A 784 -14.88 -12.24 15.79
CA GLY A 784 -13.62 -12.48 16.45
C GLY A 784 -12.44 -12.64 15.48
N PRO A 785 -11.28 -13.10 15.97
CA PRO A 785 -10.06 -13.22 15.19
C PRO A 785 -10.17 -14.07 13.93
N GLY A 786 -10.87 -15.22 14.02
CA GLY A 786 -11.06 -16.13 12.90
C GLY A 786 -11.76 -15.42 11.74
N ASP A 787 -12.96 -14.89 12.00
CA ASP A 787 -13.80 -14.24 10.99
C ASP A 787 -13.12 -13.04 10.30
N ARG A 788 -12.17 -12.37 10.96
CA ARG A 788 -11.51 -11.16 10.44
C ARG A 788 -10.24 -11.42 9.63
N TYR A 789 -9.50 -12.47 9.97
CA TYR A 789 -8.11 -12.62 9.54
C TYR A 789 -7.79 -13.96 8.90
N MET A 790 -8.72 -14.93 8.94
CA MET A 790 -8.50 -16.28 8.44
C MET A 790 -9.32 -16.55 7.17
N PRO A 791 -8.75 -17.26 6.17
CA PRO A 791 -9.53 -17.75 5.05
C PRO A 791 -10.68 -18.66 5.49
N ASN A 792 -11.83 -18.53 4.83
CA ASN A 792 -13.10 -19.14 5.27
C ASN A 792 -13.05 -20.66 5.29
N ALA A 793 -12.41 -21.30 4.31
CA ALA A 793 -12.35 -22.77 4.23
C ALA A 793 -11.61 -23.37 5.44
N GLU A 794 -10.50 -22.75 5.85
CA GLU A 794 -9.68 -23.19 6.96
C GLU A 794 -10.31 -22.87 8.31
N LEU A 795 -10.99 -21.73 8.43
CA LEU A 795 -11.77 -21.42 9.63
C LEU A 795 -12.91 -22.42 9.80
N ASN A 796 -13.56 -22.83 8.72
CA ASN A 796 -14.64 -23.82 8.75
C ASN A 796 -14.11 -25.20 9.17
N LEU A 797 -12.92 -25.61 8.71
CA LEU A 797 -12.25 -26.82 9.18
C LEU A 797 -11.97 -26.75 10.70
N ALA A 798 -11.30 -25.69 11.16
CA ALA A 798 -11.01 -25.48 12.58
C ALA A 798 -12.29 -25.45 13.44
N ARG A 799 -13.40 -24.96 12.89
CA ARG A 799 -14.71 -24.94 13.55
C ARG A 799 -15.31 -26.33 13.67
N LEU A 800 -15.21 -27.17 12.65
CA LEU A 800 -15.63 -28.57 12.70
C LEU A 800 -14.76 -29.39 13.68
N ASP A 801 -13.44 -29.20 13.66
CA ASP A 801 -12.53 -29.83 14.62
C ASP A 801 -12.89 -29.42 16.06
N TRP A 802 -13.04 -28.12 16.31
CA TRP A 802 -13.48 -27.62 17.61
C TRP A 802 -14.83 -28.22 18.02
N ALA A 803 -15.80 -28.28 17.11
CA ALA A 803 -17.14 -28.82 17.37
C ALA A 803 -17.11 -30.29 17.79
N VAL A 804 -16.26 -31.12 17.17
CA VAL A 804 -16.04 -32.52 17.55
C VAL A 804 -15.35 -32.59 18.91
N LEU A 805 -14.25 -31.85 19.10
CA LEU A 805 -13.45 -31.90 20.33
C LEU A 805 -14.17 -31.31 21.55
N ASN A 806 -15.10 -30.36 21.36
CA ASN A 806 -15.91 -29.75 22.42
C ASN A 806 -16.76 -30.77 23.19
N ARG A 807 -17.06 -31.92 22.56
CA ARG A 807 -17.82 -33.02 23.16
C ARG A 807 -17.06 -33.75 24.28
N LEU A 808 -15.74 -33.54 24.40
CA LEU A 808 -14.91 -34.13 25.45
C LEU A 808 -15.27 -33.68 26.88
N ASP A 809 -16.05 -32.61 27.04
CA ASP A 809 -16.56 -32.16 28.35
C ASP A 809 -17.93 -32.77 28.70
N GLY A 810 -18.40 -33.76 27.94
CA GLY A 810 -19.72 -34.37 28.13
C GLY A 810 -20.89 -33.47 27.70
N LYS A 811 -20.59 -32.35 27.04
CA LYS A 811 -21.56 -31.44 26.42
C LYS A 811 -21.90 -31.92 25.01
N GLU A 812 -23.15 -31.75 24.59
CA GLU A 812 -23.51 -31.89 23.18
C GLU A 812 -23.21 -30.58 22.45
N THR A 813 -22.78 -30.70 21.20
CA THR A 813 -22.52 -29.55 20.33
C THR A 813 -23.82 -29.12 19.64
N ASP A 814 -24.07 -27.82 19.61
CA ASP A 814 -25.17 -27.23 18.82
C ASP A 814 -24.76 -27.21 17.33
N TRP A 815 -25.04 -28.32 16.64
CA TRP A 815 -24.72 -28.45 15.21
C TRP A 815 -25.38 -27.39 14.33
N PRO A 816 -26.65 -26.98 14.55
CA PRO A 816 -27.23 -25.83 13.87
C PRO A 816 -26.43 -24.53 14.04
N GLU A 817 -25.85 -24.26 15.21
CA GLU A 817 -24.99 -23.07 15.40
C GLU A 817 -23.66 -23.19 14.64
N VAL A 818 -23.07 -24.39 14.60
CA VAL A 818 -21.87 -24.66 13.80
C VAL A 818 -22.14 -24.40 12.32
N GLU A 819 -23.27 -24.90 11.81
CA GLU A 819 -23.72 -24.70 10.43
C GLU A 819 -23.96 -23.22 10.11
N ARG A 820 -24.70 -22.49 10.97
CA ARG A 820 -24.88 -21.03 10.82
C ARG A 820 -23.54 -20.29 10.78
N GLY A 821 -22.59 -20.68 11.62
CA GLY A 821 -21.23 -20.19 11.58
C GLY A 821 -20.61 -20.35 10.20
N ILE A 822 -20.64 -21.57 9.65
CA ILE A 822 -20.04 -21.90 8.34
C ILE A 822 -20.72 -21.10 7.22
N GLN A 823 -22.06 -21.02 7.23
CA GLN A 823 -22.82 -20.24 6.24
C GLN A 823 -22.47 -18.76 6.25
N ARG A 824 -22.25 -18.15 7.44
CA ARG A 824 -21.77 -16.76 7.57
C ARG A 824 -20.44 -16.51 6.85
N ASN A 825 -19.60 -17.54 6.69
CA ASN A 825 -18.29 -17.49 6.04
C ASN A 825 -18.35 -17.72 4.52
N GLY A 826 -19.45 -17.38 3.84
CA GLY A 826 -19.55 -17.46 2.38
C GLY A 826 -20.13 -18.77 1.84
N GLY A 827 -20.96 -19.46 2.63
CA GLY A 827 -21.71 -20.65 2.22
C GLY A 827 -21.02 -21.99 2.50
N LEU A 828 -21.81 -23.06 2.50
CA LEU A 828 -21.36 -24.44 2.71
C LEU A 828 -20.69 -24.99 1.44
N GLN A 829 -19.44 -25.44 1.56
CA GLN A 829 -18.81 -26.25 0.52
C GLN A 829 -19.41 -27.68 0.56
N PRO A 830 -19.50 -28.40 -0.58
CA PRO A 830 -20.14 -29.71 -0.63
C PRO A 830 -19.59 -30.75 0.37
N TRP A 831 -18.30 -30.72 0.69
CA TRP A 831 -17.71 -31.60 1.70
C TRP A 831 -18.10 -31.21 3.14
N GLN A 832 -18.33 -29.93 3.41
CA GLN A 832 -18.74 -29.44 4.73
C GLN A 832 -20.16 -29.86 5.04
N GLU A 833 -21.05 -29.76 4.05
CA GLU A 833 -22.42 -30.29 4.12
C GLU A 833 -22.39 -31.79 4.40
N LEU A 834 -21.57 -32.55 3.65
CA LEU A 834 -21.43 -33.99 3.83
C LEU A 834 -21.03 -34.38 5.28
N VAL A 835 -20.06 -33.66 5.85
CA VAL A 835 -19.59 -33.88 7.21
C VAL A 835 -20.65 -33.48 8.24
N LEU A 836 -21.32 -32.35 8.06
CA LEU A 836 -22.37 -31.87 8.95
C LEU A 836 -23.61 -32.77 8.93
N ASP A 837 -24.00 -33.28 7.76
CA ASP A 837 -25.11 -34.23 7.63
C ASP A 837 -24.88 -35.46 8.50
N TRP A 838 -23.64 -35.95 8.52
CA TRP A 838 -23.26 -37.08 9.37
C TRP A 838 -23.17 -36.68 10.85
N LEU A 839 -22.46 -35.60 11.19
CA LEU A 839 -22.26 -35.15 12.58
C LEU A 839 -23.56 -34.78 13.28
N SER A 840 -24.51 -34.19 12.55
CA SER A 840 -25.86 -33.85 13.03
C SER A 840 -26.85 -35.02 13.01
N SER A 841 -26.44 -36.17 12.47
CA SER A 841 -27.30 -37.35 12.21
C SER A 841 -28.46 -37.08 11.23
N ALA A 842 -28.32 -36.08 10.35
CA ALA A 842 -29.26 -35.83 9.25
C ALA A 842 -29.16 -36.90 8.14
N ALA A 843 -27.98 -37.50 7.94
CA ALA A 843 -27.77 -38.62 7.03
C ALA A 843 -27.03 -39.79 7.70
N ALA A 844 -27.25 -41.01 7.22
CA ALA A 844 -26.51 -42.17 7.66
C ALA A 844 -25.08 -42.16 7.11
N TRP A 845 -24.17 -42.83 7.81
CA TRP A 845 -22.76 -42.93 7.39
C TRP A 845 -22.63 -43.49 5.96
N GLU A 846 -23.40 -44.53 5.64
CA GLU A 846 -23.37 -45.20 4.34
C GLU A 846 -23.80 -44.26 3.21
N ASP A 847 -24.80 -43.41 3.45
CA ASP A 847 -25.29 -42.42 2.49
C ASP A 847 -24.25 -41.32 2.25
N CYS A 848 -23.58 -40.87 3.32
CA CYS A 848 -22.49 -39.91 3.21
C CYS A 848 -21.29 -40.51 2.44
N VAL A 849 -20.87 -41.73 2.77
CA VAL A 849 -19.76 -42.40 2.08
C VAL A 849 -20.02 -42.57 0.59
N ALA A 850 -21.26 -42.87 0.19
CA ALA A 850 -21.63 -43.00 -1.22
C ALA A 850 -21.44 -41.71 -2.03
N ARG A 851 -21.55 -40.54 -1.39
CA ARG A 851 -21.36 -39.22 -2.02
C ARG A 851 -19.89 -38.82 -2.16
N VAL A 852 -18.98 -39.38 -1.34
CA VAL A 852 -17.56 -39.00 -1.30
C VAL A 852 -16.89 -38.96 -2.68
N PRO A 853 -17.00 -39.97 -3.57
CA PRO A 853 -16.29 -39.96 -4.84
C PRO A 853 -16.72 -38.84 -5.81
N THR A 854 -17.88 -38.23 -5.56
CA THR A 854 -18.45 -37.15 -6.39
C THR A 854 -18.24 -35.76 -5.81
N ILE A 855 -17.74 -35.68 -4.57
CA ILE A 855 -17.55 -34.44 -3.82
C ILE A 855 -16.06 -34.18 -3.72
N LYS A 856 -15.62 -33.05 -4.27
CA LYS A 856 -14.27 -32.54 -4.05
C LYS A 856 -14.05 -32.40 -2.54
N ASP A 857 -12.95 -32.97 -2.05
CA ASP A 857 -12.54 -32.93 -0.64
C ASP A 857 -13.46 -33.78 0.30
N GLY A 858 -14.30 -34.66 -0.25
CA GLY A 858 -15.21 -35.52 0.52
C GLY A 858 -14.52 -36.50 1.48
N GLU A 859 -13.23 -36.72 1.31
CA GLU A 859 -12.35 -37.56 2.12
C GLU A 859 -12.24 -37.09 3.57
N ASP A 860 -12.50 -35.81 3.85
CA ASP A 860 -12.55 -35.26 5.21
C ASP A 860 -13.59 -35.98 6.08
N LEU A 861 -14.61 -36.59 5.49
CA LEU A 861 -15.56 -37.44 6.19
C LEU A 861 -14.89 -38.58 6.97
N TYR A 862 -13.86 -39.22 6.39
CA TYR A 862 -13.12 -40.29 7.08
C TYR A 862 -12.27 -39.76 8.23
N TYR A 863 -11.64 -38.59 8.04
CA TYR A 863 -10.88 -37.92 9.08
C TYR A 863 -11.75 -37.59 10.31
N PHE A 864 -12.92 -36.97 10.07
CA PHE A 864 -13.85 -36.64 11.15
C PHE A 864 -14.43 -37.89 11.82
N GLN A 865 -14.65 -38.99 11.09
CA GLN A 865 -15.02 -40.26 11.73
C GLN A 865 -13.91 -40.81 12.62
N GLY A 866 -12.66 -40.70 12.20
CA GLY A 866 -11.51 -41.06 13.03
C GLY A 866 -11.45 -40.23 14.33
N LEU A 867 -11.64 -38.91 14.24
CA LEU A 867 -11.65 -38.04 15.41
C LEU A 867 -12.82 -38.34 16.35
N VAL A 868 -14.04 -38.50 15.84
CA VAL A 868 -15.19 -38.88 16.66
C VAL A 868 -14.92 -40.20 17.38
N ALA A 869 -14.47 -41.23 16.66
CA ALA A 869 -14.14 -42.53 17.23
C ALA A 869 -13.08 -42.43 18.33
N MET A 870 -12.07 -41.57 18.15
CA MET A 870 -11.06 -41.28 19.17
C MET A 870 -11.67 -40.63 20.42
N THR A 871 -12.61 -39.69 20.28
CA THR A 871 -13.26 -39.00 21.41
C THR A 871 -14.28 -39.88 22.16
N THR A 872 -14.82 -40.91 21.50
CA THR A 872 -15.83 -41.84 22.07
C THR A 872 -15.22 -43.15 22.57
N GLY A 873 -13.92 -43.37 22.35
CA GLY A 873 -13.18 -44.53 22.83
C GLY A 873 -13.12 -45.72 21.87
N ASP A 874 -13.66 -45.60 20.66
CA ASP A 874 -13.47 -46.58 19.60
C ASP A 874 -12.12 -46.38 18.90
N HIS A 875 -11.05 -46.65 19.63
CA HIS A 875 -9.68 -46.47 19.15
C HIS A 875 -9.32 -47.42 18.00
N ALA A 876 -10.03 -48.54 17.84
CA ALA A 876 -9.83 -49.46 16.72
C ALA A 876 -10.33 -48.82 15.42
N LEU A 877 -11.55 -48.30 15.43
CA LEU A 877 -12.12 -47.57 14.29
C LEU A 877 -11.33 -46.29 13.98
N ALA A 878 -10.91 -45.55 15.02
CA ALA A 878 -10.11 -44.35 14.85
C ALA A 878 -8.82 -44.62 14.05
N LYS A 879 -8.04 -45.63 14.47
CA LYS A 879 -6.82 -46.04 13.75
C LYS A 879 -7.10 -46.51 12.34
N GLN A 880 -8.18 -47.26 12.13
CA GLN A 880 -8.60 -47.71 10.80
C GLN A 880 -8.83 -46.52 9.87
N ARG A 881 -9.57 -45.49 10.32
CA ARG A 881 -9.88 -44.32 9.50
C ARG A 881 -8.68 -43.45 9.22
N PHE A 882 -7.84 -43.19 10.23
CA PHE A 882 -6.59 -42.47 9.99
C PHE A 882 -5.69 -43.23 8.99
N GLN A 883 -5.60 -44.55 9.10
CA GLN A 883 -4.83 -45.36 8.15
C GLN A 883 -5.43 -45.31 6.73
N GLU A 884 -6.76 -45.31 6.62
CA GLU A 884 -7.47 -45.18 5.34
C GLU A 884 -7.15 -43.86 4.64
N VAL A 885 -7.21 -42.73 5.37
CA VAL A 885 -6.81 -41.41 4.85
C VAL A 885 -5.35 -41.43 4.39
N VAL A 886 -4.44 -41.94 5.23
CA VAL A 886 -3.00 -41.99 4.90
C VAL A 886 -2.70 -42.81 3.66
N THR A 887 -3.41 -43.92 3.47
CA THR A 887 -3.12 -44.89 2.41
C THR A 887 -3.80 -44.50 1.09
N LYS A 888 -5.07 -44.08 1.14
CA LYS A 888 -5.86 -43.77 -0.06
C LYS A 888 -5.67 -42.33 -0.52
N HIS A 889 -5.33 -41.42 0.40
CA HIS A 889 -5.27 -39.98 0.14
C HIS A 889 -3.94 -39.38 0.64
N PRO A 890 -2.78 -39.90 0.17
CA PRO A 890 -1.47 -39.54 0.75
C PRO A 890 -1.06 -38.07 0.60
N ASN A 891 -1.69 -37.34 -0.32
CA ASN A 891 -1.41 -35.92 -0.60
C ASN A 891 -2.46 -34.97 -0.01
N TRP A 892 -3.45 -35.50 0.72
CA TRP A 892 -4.55 -34.74 1.30
C TRP A 892 -4.10 -33.82 2.45
N MET A 893 -4.92 -32.81 2.77
CA MET A 893 -4.59 -31.78 3.75
C MET A 893 -4.47 -32.35 5.17
N GLU A 894 -5.35 -33.28 5.56
CA GLU A 894 -5.40 -33.87 6.91
C GLU A 894 -4.58 -35.16 7.09
N THR A 895 -3.98 -35.65 6.00
CA THR A 895 -3.05 -36.78 6.03
C THR A 895 -1.89 -36.62 7.02
N PRO A 896 -1.26 -35.44 7.18
CA PRO A 896 -0.22 -35.24 8.17
C PRO A 896 -0.69 -35.49 9.61
N THR A 897 -1.88 -35.01 9.98
CA THR A 897 -2.46 -35.26 11.31
C THR A 897 -2.82 -36.72 11.50
N CYS A 898 -3.37 -37.37 10.47
CA CYS A 898 -3.61 -38.81 10.54
C CYS A 898 -2.31 -39.59 10.80
N LYS A 899 -1.20 -39.25 10.13
CA LYS A 899 0.12 -39.84 10.40
C LYS A 899 0.61 -39.56 11.81
N ALA A 900 0.48 -38.32 12.27
CA ALA A 900 0.91 -37.90 13.60
C ALA A 900 0.11 -38.62 14.71
N LEU A 901 -1.21 -38.71 14.56
CA LEU A 901 -2.09 -39.44 15.47
C LEU A 901 -1.83 -40.95 15.47
N LEU A 902 -1.58 -41.56 14.31
CA LEU A 902 -1.19 -42.98 14.23
C LEU A 902 0.12 -43.24 14.98
N LYS A 903 1.13 -42.39 14.77
CA LYS A 903 2.40 -42.45 15.51
C LYS A 903 2.21 -42.22 17.01
N TRP A 904 1.34 -41.29 17.38
CA TRP A 904 0.98 -41.06 18.78
C TRP A 904 0.34 -42.32 19.39
N TYR A 905 -0.57 -43.02 18.68
CA TYR A 905 -1.19 -44.27 19.14
C TYR A 905 -0.17 -45.37 19.45
N GLU A 906 0.96 -45.43 18.73
CA GLU A 906 2.06 -46.38 19.01
C GLU A 906 2.68 -46.18 20.40
N THR A 907 2.53 -44.99 20.98
CA THR A 907 3.09 -44.62 22.29
C THR A 907 2.08 -44.72 23.44
N GLN A 908 0.82 -45.11 23.17
CA GLN A 908 -0.25 -45.12 24.17
C GLN A 908 -0.45 -46.48 24.83
N THR A 909 -0.83 -46.46 26.11
CA THR A 909 -1.32 -47.64 26.86
C THR A 909 -2.85 -47.64 26.96
N PRO A 910 -3.50 -48.78 27.25
CA PRO A 910 -4.95 -48.82 27.48
C PRO A 910 -5.44 -47.80 28.52
N GLU A 911 -4.68 -47.57 29.59
CA GLU A 911 -5.00 -46.62 30.65
C GLU A 911 -4.91 -45.16 30.17
N SER A 912 -3.97 -44.86 29.27
CA SER A 912 -3.85 -43.52 28.68
C SER A 912 -4.97 -43.24 27.67
N LEU A 913 -5.38 -44.24 26.88
CA LEU A 913 -6.48 -44.16 25.93
C LEU A 913 -7.83 -43.98 26.63
N ALA A 914 -8.06 -44.68 27.74
CA ALA A 914 -9.27 -44.55 28.54
C ALA A 914 -9.50 -43.12 29.09
N LYS A 915 -8.44 -42.32 29.26
CA LYS A 915 -8.55 -40.92 29.73
C LYS A 915 -9.04 -39.94 28.65
N ILE A 916 -9.03 -40.36 27.39
CA ILE A 916 -9.39 -39.54 26.22
C ILE A 916 -10.85 -39.74 25.84
N ALA A 917 -11.36 -40.96 26.04
CA ALA A 917 -12.71 -41.38 25.68
C ALA A 917 -13.80 -40.84 26.64
N THR A 918 -14.08 -39.53 26.59
CA THR A 918 -15.07 -38.89 27.47
C THR A 918 -16.31 -38.36 26.76
N ALA A 919 -16.36 -38.39 25.42
CA ALA A 919 -17.53 -37.96 24.65
C ALA A 919 -18.57 -39.09 24.51
N LYS A 920 -19.85 -38.71 24.45
CA LYS A 920 -20.92 -39.66 24.09
C LYS A 920 -20.82 -40.06 22.62
N PRO A 921 -21.27 -41.27 22.22
CA PRO A 921 -21.46 -41.58 20.80
C PRO A 921 -22.38 -40.55 20.13
N ILE A 922 -22.11 -40.22 18.86
CA ILE A 922 -23.08 -39.46 18.05
C ILE A 922 -24.25 -40.42 17.78
N GLY A 923 -25.41 -40.13 18.36
CA GLY A 923 -26.60 -40.96 18.24
C GLY A 923 -27.60 -40.34 17.28
N LYS A 924 -28.32 -41.19 16.53
CA LYS A 924 -29.54 -40.76 15.83
C LYS A 924 -30.46 -40.06 16.84
N PRO A 925 -30.94 -38.83 16.59
CA PRO A 925 -31.97 -38.25 17.44
C PRO A 925 -33.14 -39.21 17.51
N ALA A 926 -33.75 -39.34 18.69
CA ALA A 926 -35.01 -40.05 18.82
C ALA A 926 -35.98 -39.45 17.79
N VAL A 927 -36.48 -40.29 16.88
CA VAL A 927 -37.40 -39.88 15.81
C VAL A 927 -38.59 -39.17 16.44
N LYS A 928 -38.60 -37.84 16.39
CA LYS A 928 -39.84 -37.07 16.44
C LYS A 928 -40.22 -36.79 14.98
N PRO A 929 -41.47 -37.04 14.57
CA PRO A 929 -41.90 -36.74 13.22
C PRO A 929 -41.81 -35.22 13.01
N ASP A 930 -40.96 -34.78 12.08
CA ASP A 930 -40.86 -33.38 11.72
C ASP A 930 -42.07 -32.94 10.89
N LYS A 931 -42.51 -31.71 11.17
CA LYS A 931 -43.35 -30.95 10.25
C LYS A 931 -42.56 -30.66 8.96
N PRO A 932 -43.18 -30.70 7.78
CA PRO A 932 -42.49 -30.48 6.52
C PRO A 932 -41.79 -29.10 6.48
N ARG A 933 -40.56 -29.07 5.97
CA ARG A 933 -39.86 -27.84 5.55
C ARG A 933 -40.69 -27.17 4.43
N PRO A 934 -41.12 -25.91 4.58
CA PRO A 934 -41.93 -25.25 3.56
C PRO A 934 -41.06 -24.46 2.58
N ASP A 935 -40.19 -25.13 1.82
CA ASP A 935 -39.42 -24.53 0.70
C ASP A 935 -38.30 -25.45 0.19
N ALA A 936 -38.69 -26.46 -0.59
CA ALA A 936 -37.82 -27.02 -1.62
C ALA A 936 -38.67 -27.27 -2.84
N ASN A 937 -38.74 -26.29 -3.74
CA ASN A 937 -39.19 -26.49 -5.11
C ASN A 937 -38.20 -25.79 -6.03
N ASP A 938 -37.71 -26.55 -6.99
CA ASP A 938 -37.18 -26.17 -8.30
C ASP A 938 -37.24 -24.67 -8.64
N PHE A 939 -36.07 -24.01 -8.64
CA PHE A 939 -35.48 -23.31 -9.79
C PHE A 939 -34.04 -22.88 -9.49
#